data_AF-B4W1Z7-F1
#
_entry.id   AF-B4W1Z7-F1
#
_cell.length_a   1.000
_cell.length_b   1.000
_cell.length_c   1.000
_cell.angle_alpha   90.00
_cell.angle_beta   90.00
_cell.angle_gamma   90.00
#
_symmetry.space_group_name_H-M   'P 1'
#
loop_
_entity.id
_entity.type
_entity.pdbx_description
1 polymer ?
#
loop_
_entity_poly.entity_id
_entity_poly.type
_entity_poly.pdbx_seq_one_letter_code
_entity_poly.pdbx_strand_id
1 'polypeptide(L)'
;MATASLNLSELDGSNGFVINGIDQLDRSGRSVSGAGDINGDGIDDLIIGAYFADPNGNSFAGETYVVFGQSEGFNASLNLSELNGSNGFVINGIDPGDFSGFSVSGAGDINGDGIDDLIIGALGAEPNGNLSAGETYVVFGNSEGFKASLELSELDGSNGFVINGIDPGDLSGTSVSGAGDINGDNIDDLIIGAYFADPNTNSLAGETYVVFGNSEGFKASLELSELDGSNGFVINGIDEFDFSGRSVSGAGDINGDGIDDLTIGATGADPNGISGAGETYVVFGNSEGFKASLNLSELNGSNGFVINGTDLLDFSGASVSGAGDINGDGIDDLIIGADGADPNGNSFAGEIYVVFGNSEGFKASLELSELNGSNGFVLNGIDQLDRSGGSVSGAGDINGDGVDDLIIGATNADPNDNEMAGETYVVFGNNEGFKASLNLSELNGSNGFVINGTDQDDSSGGSVSGAGDINGDGIDDLIIGADGADPNGNRSAGETYVVFGSILSGIDGTPNNDTLVGTPDNDRINGFDGNDTIAGNLGNDTIFGGDGDDVLRGDLNQRSPQVSIGGDDIIFGGEGNDRIGGKGGNDQLLGEAGDDQIWGDDGDDILRGGLGHDTLTGDDFSGGGGSDTFIIAMNEGTDTIVDFQDGEDLIGLAEGLTFGQLSITQDGKNTLIGFEQETLAILQGVNANLLSEADFIPIR
;
A
#
# COMPACT_ATOMS: atom_id res chain seq x y z
N MET A 1 -18.72 -0.66 -12.62
CA MET A 1 -18.20 -1.98 -13.08
C MET A 1 -16.70 -1.85 -12.96
N ALA A 2 -16.06 -2.54 -12.00
CA ALA A 2 -14.62 -2.49 -11.80
C ALA A 2 -13.87 -2.68 -13.13
N THR A 3 -12.90 -1.82 -13.40
CA THR A 3 -12.06 -1.90 -14.59
C THR A 3 -11.14 -3.12 -14.48
N ALA A 4 -11.15 -3.98 -15.50
CA ALA A 4 -10.26 -5.15 -15.55
C ALA A 4 -8.78 -4.77 -15.74
N SER A 5 -8.48 -3.49 -15.98
CA SER A 5 -7.15 -2.97 -16.21
C SER A 5 -7.01 -1.52 -15.73
N LEU A 6 -5.82 -1.17 -15.23
CA LEU A 6 -5.36 0.18 -14.91
C LEU A 6 -4.09 0.47 -15.74
N ASN A 7 -3.89 1.69 -16.23
CA ASN A 7 -2.60 2.07 -16.82
C ASN A 7 -1.84 2.98 -15.85
N LEU A 8 -0.54 2.75 -15.64
CA LEU A 8 0.26 3.59 -14.72
C LEU A 8 0.32 5.07 -15.14
N SER A 9 0.05 5.39 -16.41
CA SER A 9 -0.07 6.79 -16.88
C SER A 9 -1.34 7.50 -16.41
N GLU A 10 -2.30 6.77 -15.86
CA GLU A 10 -3.58 7.30 -15.36
C GLU A 10 -3.48 7.72 -13.89
N LEU A 11 -2.31 7.53 -13.25
CA LEU A 11 -2.08 7.96 -11.88
C LEU A 11 -2.03 9.50 -11.80
N ASP A 12 -2.85 10.08 -10.92
CA ASP A 12 -3.08 11.53 -10.86
C ASP A 12 -3.00 12.15 -9.44
N GLY A 13 -2.66 11.33 -8.44
CA GLY A 13 -2.59 11.70 -7.03
C GLY A 13 -3.84 11.32 -6.24
N SER A 14 -4.97 11.04 -6.91
CA SER A 14 -6.21 10.57 -6.27
C SER A 14 -6.38 9.05 -6.30
N ASN A 15 -5.75 8.38 -7.27
CA ASN A 15 -5.75 6.93 -7.46
C ASN A 15 -4.34 6.31 -7.32
N GLY A 16 -3.40 7.09 -6.80
CA GLY A 16 -1.97 6.76 -6.74
C GLY A 16 -1.11 7.80 -7.44
N PHE A 17 0.21 7.60 -7.43
CA PHE A 17 1.17 8.57 -7.95
C PHE A 17 2.48 7.90 -8.38
N VAL A 18 3.29 8.64 -9.16
CA VAL A 18 4.64 8.21 -9.56
C VAL A 18 5.72 8.89 -8.72
N ILE A 19 6.77 8.14 -8.39
CA ILE A 19 7.97 8.58 -7.70
C ILE A 19 9.14 8.49 -8.69
N ASN A 20 9.72 9.64 -9.03
CA ASN A 20 10.76 9.76 -10.04
C ASN A 20 12.17 9.65 -9.42
N GLY A 21 12.99 8.79 -10.02
CA GLY A 21 14.43 8.70 -9.79
C GLY A 21 15.18 10.00 -10.11
N ILE A 22 16.38 10.13 -9.54
CA ILE A 22 17.15 11.39 -9.56
C ILE A 22 18.17 11.40 -10.71
N ASP A 23 19.24 10.60 -10.61
CA ASP A 23 20.37 10.65 -11.51
C ASP A 23 20.38 9.47 -12.50
N GLN A 24 21.12 9.68 -13.58
CA GLN A 24 21.15 8.74 -14.71
C GLN A 24 21.75 7.40 -14.26
N LEU A 25 21.07 6.29 -14.57
CA LEU A 25 21.49 4.92 -14.24
C LEU A 25 21.41 4.55 -12.75
N ASP A 26 20.84 5.38 -11.88
CA ASP A 26 20.67 5.04 -10.45
C ASP A 26 19.75 3.83 -10.27
N ARG A 27 18.78 3.66 -11.18
CA ARG A 27 17.80 2.56 -11.19
C ARG A 27 17.01 2.47 -9.89
N SER A 28 16.44 3.59 -9.44
CA SER A 28 15.48 3.55 -8.33
C SER A 28 14.29 2.67 -8.69
N GLY A 29 13.73 1.96 -7.72
CA GLY A 29 12.67 0.98 -7.97
C GLY A 29 13.20 -0.41 -8.32
N ARG A 30 14.51 -0.65 -8.21
CA ARG A 30 15.10 -1.99 -8.33
C ARG A 30 14.52 -2.96 -7.29
N SER A 31 14.33 -2.48 -6.08
CA SER A 31 13.69 -3.18 -4.97
C SER A 31 12.79 -2.17 -4.27
N VAL A 32 11.55 -2.56 -3.99
CA VAL A 32 10.55 -1.73 -3.32
C VAL A 32 9.80 -2.57 -2.29
N SER A 33 9.34 -1.93 -1.21
CA SER A 33 8.53 -2.56 -0.17
C SER A 33 7.76 -1.49 0.62
N GLY A 34 6.65 -1.88 1.25
CA GLY A 34 6.12 -1.13 2.38
C GLY A 34 7.14 -1.13 3.53
N ALA A 35 7.20 -0.05 4.28
CA ALA A 35 8.14 0.15 5.37
C ALA A 35 7.49 0.05 6.75
N GLY A 36 6.15 0.01 6.84
CA GLY A 36 5.42 0.25 8.09
C GLY A 36 5.47 1.72 8.49
N ASP A 37 5.03 2.04 9.72
CA ASP A 37 5.09 3.39 10.28
C ASP A 37 6.45 3.64 10.94
N ILE A 38 7.42 4.07 10.13
CA ILE A 38 8.79 4.28 10.61
C ILE A 38 8.97 5.63 11.32
N ASN A 39 7.97 6.51 11.20
CA ASN A 39 8.02 7.88 11.70
C ASN A 39 7.05 8.11 12.88
N GLY A 40 6.27 7.10 13.26
CA GLY A 40 5.39 7.08 14.42
C GLY A 40 4.15 7.96 14.30
N ASP A 41 3.69 8.27 13.08
CA ASP A 41 2.49 9.09 12.85
C ASP A 41 1.21 8.28 12.60
N GLY A 42 1.34 6.96 12.54
CA GLY A 42 0.26 5.99 12.36
C GLY A 42 -0.15 5.75 10.91
N ILE A 43 0.66 6.18 9.94
CA ILE A 43 0.46 5.95 8.50
C ILE A 43 1.66 5.17 7.96
N ASP A 44 1.40 4.22 7.04
CA ASP A 44 2.47 3.42 6.48
C ASP A 44 3.39 4.22 5.54
N ASP A 45 4.68 3.91 5.59
CA ASP A 45 5.73 4.54 4.79
C ASP A 45 6.24 3.58 3.71
N LEU A 46 7.06 4.08 2.78
CA LEU A 46 7.61 3.31 1.66
C LEU A 46 9.13 3.29 1.66
N ILE A 47 9.74 2.17 1.23
CA ILE A 47 11.19 2.07 1.01
C ILE A 47 11.54 1.66 -0.43
N ILE A 48 12.50 2.38 -1.03
CA ILE A 48 12.87 2.27 -2.45
C ILE A 48 14.39 2.19 -2.59
N GLY A 49 14.89 1.13 -3.21
CA GLY A 49 16.32 0.92 -3.48
C GLY A 49 16.78 1.47 -4.84
N ALA A 50 17.93 2.14 -4.85
CA ALA A 50 18.65 2.67 -6.01
C ALA A 50 20.13 2.26 -5.96
N TYR A 51 20.37 0.97 -6.11
CA TYR A 51 21.67 0.32 -5.86
C TYR A 51 22.84 0.77 -6.75
N PHE A 52 22.58 1.48 -7.86
CA PHE A 52 23.62 2.04 -8.72
C PHE A 52 23.87 3.54 -8.51
N ALA A 53 23.17 4.16 -7.56
CA ALA A 53 23.43 5.55 -7.22
C ALA A 53 24.86 5.76 -6.70
N ASP A 54 25.35 6.99 -6.88
CA ASP A 54 26.71 7.42 -6.56
C ASP A 54 26.74 8.44 -5.39
N PRO A 55 26.22 8.09 -4.19
CA PRO A 55 26.11 9.04 -3.08
C PRO A 55 27.49 9.56 -2.70
N ASN A 56 27.57 10.86 -2.39
CA ASN A 56 28.82 11.52 -2.03
C ASN A 56 29.96 11.37 -3.08
N GLY A 57 29.64 10.96 -4.32
CA GLY A 57 30.58 10.67 -5.39
C GLY A 57 31.25 9.29 -5.29
N ASN A 58 30.75 8.38 -4.46
CA ASN A 58 31.21 7.01 -4.33
C ASN A 58 30.48 6.13 -5.33
N SER A 59 31.18 5.71 -6.39
CA SER A 59 30.55 4.99 -7.50
C SER A 59 29.90 3.69 -7.08
N PHE A 60 28.61 3.53 -7.36
CA PHE A 60 27.80 2.35 -7.03
C PHE A 60 27.83 1.98 -5.54
N ALA A 61 27.98 2.97 -4.66
CA ALA A 61 27.76 2.75 -3.23
C ALA A 61 26.28 2.48 -2.94
N GLY A 62 25.39 3.01 -3.78
CA GLY A 62 23.95 2.80 -3.71
C GLY A 62 23.26 3.74 -2.73
N GLU A 63 22.02 4.10 -3.04
CA GLU A 63 21.14 4.90 -2.19
C GLU A 63 19.86 4.13 -1.93
N THR A 64 19.25 4.39 -0.78
CA THR A 64 17.90 3.95 -0.44
C THR A 64 17.09 5.17 -0.07
N TYR A 65 15.83 5.18 -0.45
CA TYR A 65 14.93 6.30 -0.21
C TYR A 65 13.75 5.83 0.62
N VAL A 66 13.34 6.66 1.57
CA VAL A 66 12.12 6.47 2.34
C VAL A 66 11.18 7.61 2.01
N VAL A 67 9.94 7.29 1.67
CA VAL A 67 8.87 8.27 1.39
C VAL A 67 7.81 8.08 2.46
N PHE A 68 7.43 9.18 3.14
CA PHE A 68 6.43 9.08 4.19
C PHE A 68 5.00 9.06 3.64
N GLY A 69 4.16 8.24 4.27
CA GLY A 69 2.72 8.28 4.11
C GLY A 69 2.11 9.61 4.56
N GLN A 70 0.91 9.93 4.10
CA GLN A 70 0.16 11.10 4.57
C GLN A 70 -1.31 11.09 4.16
N SER A 71 -2.17 11.61 5.05
CA SER A 71 -3.62 11.71 4.84
C SER A 71 -4.09 12.94 4.05
N GLU A 72 -3.20 13.91 3.79
CA GLU A 72 -3.55 15.15 3.07
C GLU A 72 -3.56 14.98 1.54
N GLY A 73 -3.35 13.75 1.06
CA GLY A 73 -3.30 13.40 -0.36
C GLY A 73 -1.95 13.65 -1.02
N PHE A 74 -1.73 12.99 -2.16
CA PHE A 74 -0.49 13.05 -2.91
C PHE A 74 -0.68 13.85 -4.21
N ASN A 75 0.40 14.49 -4.67
CA ASN A 75 0.43 14.96 -6.06
C ASN A 75 0.63 13.76 -6.99
N ALA A 76 0.18 13.86 -8.25
CA ALA A 76 0.41 12.85 -9.28
C ALA A 76 1.88 12.39 -9.42
N SER A 77 2.84 13.25 -9.06
CA SER A 77 4.26 12.92 -9.10
C SER A 77 5.02 13.48 -7.91
N LEU A 78 5.96 12.70 -7.38
CA LEU A 78 6.98 13.08 -6.41
C LEU A 78 8.36 12.87 -7.02
N ASN A 79 9.31 13.80 -6.84
CA ASN A 79 10.71 13.54 -7.21
C ASN A 79 11.51 13.19 -5.96
N LEU A 80 12.32 12.13 -5.99
CA LEU A 80 13.14 11.72 -4.83
C LEU A 80 14.10 12.83 -4.34
N SER A 81 14.47 13.77 -5.21
CA SER A 81 15.26 14.94 -4.84
C SER A 81 14.54 15.97 -3.94
N GLU A 82 13.22 15.83 -3.77
CA GLU A 82 12.37 16.72 -2.96
C GLU A 82 12.24 16.26 -1.50
N LEU A 83 12.76 15.07 -1.18
CA LEU A 83 12.79 14.54 0.17
C LEU A 83 13.63 15.44 1.09
N ASN A 84 13.06 15.80 2.23
CA ASN A 84 13.62 16.85 3.08
C ASN A 84 13.60 16.55 4.59
N GLY A 85 13.19 15.33 4.96
CA GLY A 85 13.06 14.85 6.34
C GLY A 85 11.66 15.01 6.92
N SER A 86 10.76 15.77 6.28
CA SER A 86 9.34 15.84 6.68
C SER A 86 8.38 15.10 5.74
N ASN A 87 8.86 14.64 4.59
CA ASN A 87 8.10 13.87 3.59
C ASN A 87 8.87 12.62 3.16
N GLY A 88 9.83 12.18 3.98
CA GLY A 88 10.81 11.16 3.67
C GLY A 88 12.25 11.69 3.62
N PHE A 89 13.19 10.79 3.38
CA PHE A 89 14.64 11.06 3.41
C PHE A 89 15.43 10.05 2.57
N VAL A 90 16.69 10.37 2.29
CA VAL A 90 17.64 9.46 1.62
C VAL A 90 18.61 8.83 2.63
N ILE A 91 18.97 7.57 2.39
CA ILE A 91 19.96 6.79 3.12
C ILE A 91 21.12 6.49 2.17
N ASN A 92 22.29 7.01 2.50
CA ASN A 92 23.47 6.95 1.64
C ASN A 92 24.35 5.73 1.98
N GLY A 93 24.66 4.93 0.96
CA GLY A 93 25.66 3.86 1.01
C GLY A 93 27.07 4.37 1.27
N ILE A 94 27.94 3.48 1.72
CA ILE A 94 29.25 3.85 2.30
C ILE A 94 30.36 3.82 1.24
N ASP A 95 30.74 2.63 0.77
CA ASP A 95 31.92 2.42 -0.05
C ASP A 95 31.56 2.11 -1.52
N PRO A 96 32.45 2.47 -2.48
CA PRO A 96 32.17 2.22 -3.89
C PRO A 96 32.02 0.73 -4.20
N GLY A 97 30.90 0.36 -4.82
CA GLY A 97 30.59 -1.02 -5.21
C GLY A 97 29.93 -1.86 -4.13
N ASP A 98 29.48 -1.24 -3.03
CA ASP A 98 28.69 -1.94 -2.00
C ASP A 98 27.29 -2.32 -2.51
N PHE A 99 26.75 -1.53 -3.46
CA PHE A 99 25.40 -1.69 -4.02
C PHE A 99 24.30 -1.69 -2.94
N SER A 100 24.38 -0.79 -1.95
CA SER A 100 23.34 -0.62 -0.93
C SER A 100 21.99 -0.32 -1.59
N GLY A 101 20.91 -0.91 -1.07
CA GLY A 101 19.59 -0.79 -1.67
C GLY A 101 19.36 -1.76 -2.83
N PHE A 102 20.19 -2.79 -2.98
CA PHE A 102 19.92 -3.87 -3.94
C PHE A 102 18.68 -4.67 -3.55
N SER A 103 18.49 -4.90 -2.26
CA SER A 103 17.27 -5.42 -1.65
C SER A 103 16.89 -4.54 -0.47
N VAL A 104 15.60 -4.28 -0.30
CA VAL A 104 15.04 -3.45 0.79
C VAL A 104 13.72 -4.04 1.26
N SER A 105 13.40 -3.86 2.54
CA SER A 105 12.10 -4.22 3.13
C SER A 105 11.87 -3.44 4.43
N GLY A 106 10.62 -3.31 4.85
CA GLY A 106 10.29 -3.07 6.25
C GLY A 106 10.79 -4.23 7.12
N ALA A 107 11.24 -3.92 8.33
CA ALA A 107 11.77 -4.89 9.28
C ALA A 107 10.82 -5.22 10.44
N GLY A 108 9.73 -4.46 10.58
CA GLY A 108 8.94 -4.43 11.82
C GLY A 108 9.70 -3.74 12.96
N ASP A 109 9.21 -3.84 14.19
CA ASP A 109 9.84 -3.28 15.39
C ASP A 109 10.86 -4.25 15.98
N ILE A 110 12.07 -4.26 15.41
CA ILE A 110 13.12 -5.20 15.83
C ILE A 110 13.80 -4.80 17.14
N ASN A 111 13.58 -3.56 17.57
CA ASN A 111 14.20 -2.98 18.75
C ASN A 111 13.23 -2.81 19.94
N GLY A 112 11.96 -3.15 19.75
CA GLY A 112 10.92 -3.19 20.78
C GLY A 112 10.48 -1.81 21.29
N ASP A 113 10.62 -0.75 20.49
CA ASP A 113 10.20 0.61 20.87
C ASP A 113 8.82 1.04 20.33
N GLY A 114 8.19 0.16 19.55
CA GLY A 114 6.86 0.31 18.97
C GLY A 114 6.83 1.12 17.68
N ILE A 115 7.96 1.28 17.00
CA ILE A 115 8.08 1.97 15.71
C ILE A 115 8.74 1.00 14.73
N ASP A 116 8.25 0.97 13.49
CA ASP A 116 8.81 0.08 12.49
C ASP A 116 10.22 0.50 12.06
N ASP A 117 11.05 -0.51 11.82
CA ASP A 117 12.45 -0.38 11.40
C ASP A 117 12.62 -0.77 9.92
N LEU A 118 13.80 -0.52 9.37
CA LEU A 118 14.12 -0.81 7.96
C LEU A 118 15.28 -1.78 7.83
N ILE A 119 15.25 -2.65 6.82
CA ILE A 119 16.37 -3.52 6.45
C ILE A 119 16.82 -3.29 5.00
N ILE A 120 18.14 -3.16 4.81
CA ILE A 120 18.76 -2.77 3.53
C ILE A 120 19.94 -3.70 3.22
N GLY A 121 19.90 -4.40 2.10
CA GLY A 121 20.98 -5.27 1.62
C GLY A 121 22.00 -4.54 0.73
N ALA A 122 23.28 -4.82 0.97
CA ALA A 122 24.45 -4.33 0.23
C ALA A 122 25.38 -5.51 -0.11
N LEU A 123 24.97 -6.34 -1.07
CA LEU A 123 25.64 -7.60 -1.42
C LEU A 123 27.09 -7.44 -1.90
N GLY A 124 27.45 -6.26 -2.40
CA GLY A 124 28.78 -5.99 -2.92
C GLY A 124 29.81 -5.68 -1.83
N ALA A 125 29.34 -5.33 -0.63
CA ALA A 125 30.17 -4.82 0.44
C ALA A 125 31.27 -5.78 0.89
N GLU A 126 32.36 -5.22 1.39
CA GLU A 126 33.58 -5.95 1.75
C GLU A 126 33.88 -5.93 3.27
N PRO A 127 32.96 -6.42 4.13
CA PRO A 127 33.15 -6.36 5.58
C PRO A 127 34.43 -7.11 5.96
N ASN A 128 35.18 -6.55 6.91
CA ASN A 128 36.44 -7.12 7.38
C ASN A 128 37.49 -7.38 6.26
N GLY A 129 37.32 -6.77 5.08
CA GLY A 129 38.16 -6.97 3.89
C GLY A 129 37.84 -8.25 3.10
N ASN A 130 36.68 -8.87 3.32
CA ASN A 130 36.21 -10.03 2.58
C ASN A 130 35.41 -9.58 1.35
N LEU A 131 36.03 -9.70 0.17
CA LEU A 131 35.44 -9.26 -1.10
C LEU A 131 34.03 -9.83 -1.31
N SER A 132 33.03 -8.95 -1.39
CA SER A 132 31.62 -9.30 -1.63
C SER A 132 31.11 -10.41 -0.71
N ALA A 133 31.53 -10.39 0.55
CA ALA A 133 30.84 -11.15 1.60
C ALA A 133 29.43 -10.58 1.84
N GLY A 134 29.24 -9.30 1.53
CA GLY A 134 27.98 -8.59 1.67
C GLY A 134 27.75 -8.05 3.07
N GLU A 135 27.03 -6.95 3.16
CA GLU A 135 26.56 -6.35 4.41
C GLU A 135 25.05 -6.15 4.33
N THR A 136 24.41 -6.18 5.49
CA THR A 136 23.02 -5.77 5.66
C THR A 136 22.97 -4.69 6.71
N TYR A 137 22.15 -3.67 6.49
CA TYR A 137 22.00 -2.54 7.40
C TYR A 137 20.58 -2.53 7.95
N VAL A 138 20.48 -2.25 9.25
CA VAL A 138 19.20 -1.97 9.90
C VAL A 138 19.19 -0.52 10.32
N VAL A 139 18.15 0.22 9.96
CA VAL A 139 17.93 1.60 10.39
C VAL A 139 16.70 1.65 11.26
N PHE A 140 16.82 2.20 12.46
CA PHE A 140 15.68 2.26 13.38
C PHE A 140 14.71 3.38 13.01
N GLY A 141 13.42 3.09 13.22
CA GLY A 141 12.34 4.06 13.20
C GLY A 141 12.56 5.19 14.21
N ASN A 142 11.92 6.34 13.98
CA ASN A 142 12.10 7.50 14.86
C ASN A 142 10.92 8.48 14.84
N SER A 143 10.15 8.48 15.93
CA SER A 143 9.03 9.40 16.17
C SER A 143 9.42 10.86 16.40
N GLU A 144 10.70 11.17 16.65
CA GLU A 144 11.19 12.55 16.66
C GLU A 144 11.46 13.09 15.24
N GLY A 145 11.33 12.24 14.22
CA GLY A 145 11.51 12.54 12.81
C GLY A 145 12.95 12.41 12.32
N PHE A 146 13.11 12.51 10.99
CA PHE A 146 14.38 12.28 10.30
C PHE A 146 14.96 13.57 9.71
N LYS A 147 16.27 13.56 9.47
CA LYS A 147 16.89 14.56 8.59
C LYS A 147 16.66 14.14 7.14
N ALA A 148 16.76 15.10 6.21
CA ALA A 148 16.72 14.81 4.77
C ALA A 148 17.69 13.73 4.29
N SER A 149 18.79 13.50 5.01
CA SER A 149 19.77 12.46 4.69
C SER A 149 20.29 11.78 5.95
N LEU A 150 20.49 10.46 5.84
CA LEU A 150 21.16 9.59 6.79
C LEU A 150 22.34 8.92 6.08
N GLU A 151 23.48 8.80 6.75
CA GLU A 151 24.64 8.07 6.24
C GLU A 151 24.74 6.71 6.95
N LEU A 152 24.82 5.60 6.22
CA LEU A 152 24.94 4.28 6.85
C LEU A 152 26.18 4.14 7.74
N SER A 153 27.22 4.94 7.48
CA SER A 153 28.42 5.01 8.33
C SER A 153 28.18 5.66 9.71
N GLU A 154 27.03 6.30 9.94
CA GLU A 154 26.63 6.92 11.21
C GLU A 154 25.84 5.97 12.12
N LEU A 155 25.58 4.73 11.70
CA LEU A 155 24.90 3.75 12.53
C LEU A 155 25.78 3.33 13.72
N ASP A 156 25.24 3.42 14.94
CA ASP A 156 26.01 3.24 16.18
C ASP A 156 25.39 2.27 17.20
N GLY A 157 24.29 1.62 16.84
CA GLY A 157 23.51 0.73 17.67
C GLY A 157 22.35 1.41 18.40
N SER A 158 22.27 2.75 18.37
CA SER A 158 21.12 3.50 18.91
C SER A 158 20.18 4.07 17.84
N ASN A 159 20.61 4.08 16.59
CA ASN A 159 19.87 4.55 15.41
C ASN A 159 19.85 3.49 14.29
N GLY A 160 20.21 2.25 14.62
CA GLY A 160 20.45 1.16 13.69
C GLY A 160 21.86 0.58 13.82
N PHE A 161 22.16 -0.45 13.03
CA PHE A 161 23.42 -1.19 13.06
C PHE A 161 23.71 -1.90 11.73
N VAL A 162 24.95 -2.35 11.55
CA VAL A 162 25.38 -3.17 10.41
C VAL A 162 25.51 -4.64 10.80
N ILE A 163 25.15 -5.53 9.88
CA ILE A 163 25.28 -6.99 9.96
C ILE A 163 26.28 -7.43 8.89
N ASN A 164 27.38 -8.01 9.32
CA ASN A 164 28.51 -8.34 8.45
C ASN A 164 28.43 -9.78 7.95
N GLY A 165 28.51 -9.94 6.62
CA GLY A 165 28.70 -11.22 5.93
C GLY A 165 30.00 -11.92 6.33
N ILE A 166 30.04 -13.24 6.09
CA ILE A 166 31.10 -14.10 6.63
C ILE A 166 32.24 -14.29 5.61
N ASP A 167 32.01 -15.05 4.54
CA ASP A 167 33.05 -15.48 3.62
C ASP A 167 33.00 -14.71 2.28
N PRO A 168 34.16 -14.55 1.59
CA PRO A 168 34.20 -13.81 0.33
C PRO A 168 33.34 -14.46 -0.76
N GLY A 169 32.42 -13.68 -1.32
CA GLY A 169 31.55 -14.11 -2.41
C GLY A 169 30.24 -14.76 -1.97
N ASP A 170 29.93 -14.78 -0.67
CA ASP A 170 28.65 -15.28 -0.16
C ASP A 170 27.46 -14.42 -0.59
N LEU A 171 27.71 -13.12 -0.85
CA LEU A 171 26.71 -12.13 -1.26
C LEU A 171 25.54 -12.00 -0.25
N SER A 172 25.85 -11.96 1.05
CA SER A 172 24.84 -11.68 2.08
C SER A 172 24.14 -10.35 1.80
N GLY A 173 22.82 -10.29 2.04
CA GLY A 173 22.02 -9.11 1.69
C GLY A 173 21.56 -9.08 0.23
N THR A 174 21.66 -10.21 -0.50
CA THR A 174 21.05 -10.31 -1.84
C THR A 174 19.53 -10.23 -1.79
N SER A 175 18.94 -10.79 -0.74
CA SER A 175 17.51 -10.72 -0.43
C SER A 175 17.39 -10.58 1.09
N VAL A 176 16.56 -9.63 1.53
CA VAL A 176 16.32 -9.29 2.94
C VAL A 176 14.82 -9.07 3.15
N SER A 177 14.35 -9.35 4.36
CA SER A 177 12.96 -9.08 4.77
C SER A 177 12.86 -9.05 6.30
N GLY A 178 11.84 -8.38 6.83
CA GLY A 178 11.33 -8.67 8.16
C GLY A 178 10.83 -10.13 8.23
N ALA A 179 11.03 -10.77 9.37
CA ALA A 179 10.64 -12.16 9.59
C ALA A 179 9.41 -12.31 10.50
N GLY A 180 8.92 -11.22 11.10
CA GLY A 180 7.98 -11.28 12.22
C GLY A 180 8.63 -11.85 13.48
N ASP A 181 7.83 -12.18 14.50
CA ASP A 181 8.30 -12.79 15.74
C ASP A 181 8.38 -14.31 15.61
N ILE A 182 9.50 -14.82 15.09
CA ILE A 182 9.65 -16.25 14.87
C ILE A 182 10.05 -17.02 16.13
N ASN A 183 10.44 -16.29 17.17
CA ASN A 183 10.97 -16.86 18.42
C ASN A 183 9.99 -16.71 19.61
N GLY A 184 8.83 -16.09 19.39
CA GLY A 184 7.73 -15.96 20.35
C GLY A 184 8.00 -14.99 21.50
N ASP A 185 8.88 -14.00 21.32
CA ASP A 185 9.21 -12.98 22.32
C ASP A 185 8.52 -11.62 22.12
N ASN A 186 7.69 -11.51 21.09
CA ASN A 186 6.92 -10.34 20.63
C ASN A 186 7.81 -9.19 20.14
N ILE A 187 8.96 -9.51 19.57
CA ILE A 187 9.85 -8.56 18.91
C ILE A 187 10.12 -9.12 17.52
N ASP A 188 10.06 -8.26 16.52
CA ASP A 188 10.26 -8.69 15.14
C ASP A 188 11.72 -9.11 14.90
N ASP A 189 11.87 -10.17 14.10
CA ASP A 189 13.13 -10.77 13.71
C ASP A 189 13.45 -10.43 12.24
N LEU A 190 14.65 -10.76 11.79
CA LEU A 190 15.12 -10.49 10.43
C LEU A 190 15.53 -11.77 9.71
N ILE A 191 15.34 -11.81 8.38
CA ILE A 191 15.86 -12.87 7.51
C ILE A 191 16.74 -12.30 6.39
N ILE A 192 17.89 -12.95 6.16
CA ILE A 192 18.92 -12.49 5.22
C ILE A 192 19.43 -13.66 4.37
N GLY A 193 19.36 -13.52 3.05
CA GLY A 193 19.85 -14.51 2.08
C GLY A 193 21.30 -14.30 1.65
N ALA A 194 22.06 -15.39 1.55
CA ALA A 194 23.43 -15.48 1.05
C ALA A 194 23.57 -16.71 0.11
N TYR A 195 22.92 -16.61 -1.05
CA TYR A 195 22.70 -17.75 -1.95
C TYR A 195 23.95 -18.36 -2.60
N PHE A 196 25.11 -17.70 -2.48
CA PHE A 196 26.40 -18.21 -2.94
C PHE A 196 27.30 -18.74 -1.82
N ALA A 197 26.83 -18.75 -0.58
CA ALA A 197 27.57 -19.36 0.50
C ALA A 197 27.77 -20.87 0.30
N ASP A 198 28.84 -21.39 0.91
CA ASP A 198 29.30 -22.78 0.79
C ASP A 198 29.10 -23.58 2.11
N PRO A 199 27.85 -23.75 2.62
CA PRO A 199 27.62 -24.39 3.90
C PRO A 199 28.11 -25.83 3.91
N ASN A 200 28.69 -26.26 5.03
CA ASN A 200 29.18 -27.63 5.20
C ASN A 200 30.12 -28.11 4.05
N THR A 201 30.82 -27.20 3.38
CA THR A 201 31.66 -27.42 2.19
C THR A 201 30.93 -27.80 0.89
N ASN A 202 29.61 -27.64 0.85
CA ASN A 202 28.80 -27.83 -0.34
C ASN A 202 28.78 -26.53 -1.15
N SER A 203 29.37 -26.55 -2.34
CA SER A 203 29.58 -25.31 -3.10
C SER A 203 28.27 -24.72 -3.60
N LEU A 204 28.06 -23.42 -3.35
CA LEU A 204 26.88 -22.64 -3.76
C LEU A 204 25.55 -23.31 -3.37
N ALA A 205 25.54 -24.07 -2.27
CA ALA A 205 24.30 -24.60 -1.71
C ALA A 205 23.45 -23.47 -1.10
N GLY A 206 24.11 -22.37 -0.68
CA GLY A 206 23.48 -21.18 -0.15
C GLY A 206 23.19 -21.27 1.35
N GLU A 207 23.26 -20.13 2.02
CA GLU A 207 22.91 -19.97 3.43
C GLU A 207 21.86 -18.88 3.59
N THR A 208 21.01 -19.06 4.59
CA THR A 208 20.08 -18.03 5.07
C THR A 208 20.37 -17.79 6.54
N TYR A 209 20.28 -16.54 6.97
CA TYR A 209 20.54 -16.15 8.34
C TYR A 209 19.29 -15.51 8.93
N VAL A 210 19.01 -15.88 10.18
CA VAL A 210 18.00 -15.22 10.98
C VAL A 210 18.71 -14.46 12.09
N VAL A 211 18.35 -13.20 12.29
CA VAL A 211 18.83 -12.37 13.41
C VAL A 211 17.64 -12.02 14.27
N PHE A 212 17.72 -12.29 15.57
CA PHE A 212 16.61 -12.00 16.46
C PHE A 212 16.55 -10.52 16.86
N GLY A 213 15.34 -10.01 16.99
CA GLY A 213 15.01 -8.73 17.60
C GLY A 213 15.53 -8.64 19.04
N ASN A 214 15.76 -7.41 19.53
CA ASN A 214 16.29 -7.21 20.87
C ASN A 214 15.92 -5.86 21.49
N SER A 215 14.99 -5.90 22.45
CA SER A 215 14.57 -4.74 23.24
C SER A 215 15.60 -4.19 24.24
N GLU A 216 16.70 -4.92 24.50
CA GLU A 216 17.84 -4.38 25.24
C GLU A 216 18.78 -3.53 24.35
N GLY A 217 18.53 -3.51 23.04
CA GLY A 217 19.26 -2.76 22.03
C GLY A 217 20.43 -3.50 21.40
N PHE A 218 20.97 -2.91 20.34
CA PHE A 218 22.01 -3.51 19.51
C PHE A 218 23.37 -2.81 19.67
N LYS A 219 24.45 -3.50 19.29
CA LYS A 219 25.74 -2.84 19.05
C LYS A 219 25.72 -2.28 17.64
N ALA A 220 26.58 -1.30 17.37
CA ALA A 220 26.80 -0.76 16.02
C ALA A 220 27.07 -1.82 14.93
N SER A 221 27.65 -2.97 15.31
CA SER A 221 27.93 -4.06 14.37
C SER A 221 27.61 -5.43 14.98
N LEU A 222 27.02 -6.30 14.16
CA LEU A 222 26.80 -7.72 14.40
C LEU A 222 27.54 -8.53 13.34
N GLU A 223 28.18 -9.64 13.72
CA GLU A 223 28.82 -10.56 12.78
C GLU A 223 27.93 -11.80 12.62
N LEU A 224 27.58 -12.19 11.39
CA LEU A 224 26.75 -13.40 11.17
C LEU A 224 27.42 -14.68 11.72
N SER A 225 28.75 -14.69 11.81
CA SER A 225 29.50 -15.79 12.44
C SER A 225 29.34 -15.89 13.96
N GLU A 226 28.76 -14.88 14.62
CA GLU A 226 28.49 -14.84 16.06
C GLU A 226 27.07 -15.33 16.43
N LEU A 227 26.26 -15.73 15.46
CA LEU A 227 24.94 -16.30 15.71
C LEU A 227 25.04 -17.64 16.44
N ASP A 228 24.35 -17.78 17.58
CA ASP A 228 24.51 -18.91 18.50
C ASP A 228 23.21 -19.60 18.92
N GLY A 229 22.08 -19.18 18.35
CA GLY A 229 20.73 -19.65 18.67
C GLY A 229 20.03 -18.82 19.75
N SER A 230 20.73 -17.90 20.42
CA SER A 230 20.12 -16.94 21.35
C SER A 230 19.99 -15.52 20.80
N ASN A 231 20.69 -15.22 19.71
CA ASN A 231 20.68 -13.94 19.00
C ASN A 231 20.37 -14.11 17.50
N GLY A 232 19.84 -15.28 17.12
CA GLY A 232 19.67 -15.72 15.74
C GLY A 232 20.42 -17.00 15.42
N PHE A 233 20.31 -17.49 14.19
CA PHE A 233 20.88 -18.75 13.73
C PHE A 233 21.08 -18.79 12.20
N VAL A 234 21.88 -19.74 11.73
CA VAL A 234 22.07 -20.00 10.29
C VAL A 234 21.23 -21.21 9.82
N ILE A 235 20.68 -21.10 8.62
CA ILE A 235 19.95 -22.14 7.90
C ILE A 235 20.80 -22.54 6.69
N ASN A 236 21.17 -23.82 6.64
CA ASN A 236 22.10 -24.34 5.63
C ASN A 236 21.34 -25.01 4.48
N GLY A 237 21.68 -24.62 3.25
CA GLY A 237 21.33 -25.31 2.01
C GLY A 237 21.82 -26.76 1.99
N ILE A 238 21.23 -27.57 1.11
CA ILE A 238 21.39 -29.03 1.12
C ILE A 238 22.48 -29.48 0.15
N ASP A 239 22.24 -29.33 -1.15
CA ASP A 239 23.07 -29.86 -2.23
C ASP A 239 23.82 -28.72 -2.97
N GLU A 240 24.91 -29.10 -3.67
CA GLU A 240 25.71 -28.12 -4.43
C GLU A 240 24.85 -27.46 -5.52
N PHE A 241 24.97 -26.14 -5.66
CA PHE A 241 24.24 -25.31 -6.63
C PHE A 241 22.72 -25.21 -6.40
N ASP A 242 22.21 -25.53 -5.21
CA ASP A 242 20.79 -25.30 -4.89
C ASP A 242 20.43 -23.82 -4.81
N PHE A 243 21.42 -22.96 -4.47
CA PHE A 243 21.23 -21.52 -4.31
C PHE A 243 20.14 -21.15 -3.28
N SER A 244 20.09 -21.84 -2.14
CA SER A 244 19.16 -21.53 -1.05
C SER A 244 19.40 -20.11 -0.52
N GLY A 245 18.34 -19.37 -0.20
CA GLY A 245 18.46 -17.98 0.24
C GLY A 245 18.57 -17.00 -0.91
N ARG A 246 18.21 -17.40 -2.14
CA ARG A 246 18.15 -16.48 -3.29
C ARG A 246 16.99 -15.49 -3.17
N SER A 247 15.88 -15.94 -2.60
CA SER A 247 14.76 -15.13 -2.17
C SER A 247 14.36 -15.60 -0.77
N VAL A 248 14.12 -14.66 0.14
CA VAL A 248 13.68 -14.92 1.51
C VAL A 248 12.56 -13.96 1.89
N SER A 249 11.67 -14.39 2.77
CA SER A 249 10.64 -13.53 3.36
C SER A 249 10.12 -14.14 4.67
N GLY A 250 9.55 -13.31 5.54
CA GLY A 250 8.60 -13.77 6.55
C GLY A 250 7.38 -14.41 5.87
N ALA A 251 6.85 -15.47 6.46
CA ALA A 251 5.71 -16.20 5.94
C ALA A 251 4.40 -15.91 6.69
N GLY A 252 4.46 -15.22 7.84
CA GLY A 252 3.37 -15.19 8.81
C GLY A 252 3.19 -16.54 9.51
N ASP A 253 2.11 -16.72 10.27
CA ASP A 253 1.78 -17.96 10.96
C ASP A 253 1.02 -18.92 10.05
N ILE A 254 1.75 -19.62 9.19
CA ILE A 254 1.12 -20.51 8.20
C ILE A 254 0.66 -21.84 8.81
N ASN A 255 1.09 -22.13 10.04
CA ASN A 255 0.80 -23.38 10.74
C ASN A 255 -0.22 -23.21 11.87
N GLY A 256 -0.70 -21.98 12.12
CA GLY A 256 -1.76 -21.65 13.06
C GLY A 256 -1.37 -21.83 14.53
N ASP A 257 -0.08 -21.73 14.88
CA ASP A 257 0.40 -21.85 16.26
C ASP A 257 0.66 -20.52 16.98
N GLY A 258 0.46 -19.41 16.26
CA GLY A 258 0.58 -18.03 16.71
C GLY A 258 2.01 -17.50 16.72
N ILE A 259 2.92 -18.12 15.97
CA ILE A 259 4.32 -17.71 15.84
C ILE A 259 4.62 -17.59 14.35
N ASP A 260 5.34 -16.53 13.97
CA ASP A 260 5.67 -16.31 12.56
C ASP A 260 6.64 -17.37 12.03
N ASP A 261 6.44 -17.74 10.77
CA ASP A 261 7.22 -18.72 10.03
C ASP A 261 8.08 -18.04 8.95
N LEU A 262 8.99 -18.79 8.35
CA LEU A 262 9.93 -18.29 7.33
C LEU A 262 9.75 -19.03 6.00
N THR A 263 9.94 -18.32 4.88
CA THR A 263 10.02 -18.93 3.54
C THR A 263 11.35 -18.63 2.84
N ILE A 264 11.91 -19.65 2.17
CA ILE A 264 13.25 -19.60 1.56
C ILE A 264 13.22 -20.28 0.18
N GLY A 265 13.55 -19.53 -0.87
CA GLY A 265 13.68 -20.03 -2.23
C GLY A 265 15.07 -20.62 -2.54
N ALA A 266 15.08 -21.75 -3.24
CA ALA A 266 16.27 -22.47 -3.72
C ALA A 266 16.09 -22.84 -5.20
N THR A 267 16.19 -21.84 -6.08
CA THR A 267 15.91 -21.99 -7.52
C THR A 267 16.75 -23.04 -8.24
N GLY A 268 17.94 -23.36 -7.74
CA GLY A 268 18.85 -24.32 -8.37
C GLY A 268 18.61 -25.77 -7.97
N ALA A 269 17.74 -26.00 -6.98
CA ALA A 269 17.48 -27.33 -6.48
C ALA A 269 16.82 -28.24 -7.53
N ASP A 270 17.13 -29.53 -7.42
CA ASP A 270 16.72 -30.57 -8.37
C ASP A 270 15.75 -31.58 -7.71
N PRO A 271 14.56 -31.16 -7.23
CA PRO A 271 13.62 -32.05 -6.55
C PRO A 271 13.25 -33.21 -7.47
N ASN A 272 13.16 -34.41 -6.90
CA ASN A 272 12.89 -35.64 -7.66
C ASN A 272 13.87 -35.90 -8.83
N GLY A 273 15.04 -35.24 -8.84
CA GLY A 273 16.04 -35.30 -9.90
C GLY A 273 15.68 -34.53 -11.17
N ILE A 274 14.78 -33.54 -11.07
CA ILE A 274 14.34 -32.68 -12.17
C ILE A 274 15.15 -31.39 -12.13
N SER A 275 15.97 -31.16 -13.16
CA SER A 275 16.99 -30.13 -13.10
C SER A 275 16.42 -28.71 -13.08
N GLY A 276 16.77 -27.90 -12.08
CA GLY A 276 16.30 -26.52 -11.94
C GLY A 276 14.78 -26.40 -11.82
N ALA A 277 14.10 -27.44 -11.35
CA ALA A 277 12.69 -27.32 -10.99
C ALA A 277 12.51 -26.38 -9.79
N GLY A 278 13.52 -26.27 -8.94
CA GLY A 278 13.54 -25.40 -7.77
C GLY A 278 12.79 -25.98 -6.59
N GLU A 279 13.21 -25.61 -5.38
CA GLU A 279 12.54 -25.93 -4.13
C GLU A 279 12.27 -24.64 -3.35
N THR A 280 11.16 -24.63 -2.61
CA THR A 280 10.90 -23.62 -1.59
C THR A 280 10.82 -24.32 -0.25
N TYR A 281 11.39 -23.71 0.79
CA TYR A 281 11.42 -24.27 2.12
C TYR A 281 10.67 -23.37 3.07
N VAL A 282 9.85 -23.99 3.91
CA VAL A 282 9.23 -23.32 5.05
C VAL A 282 9.91 -23.80 6.32
N VAL A 283 10.32 -22.88 7.17
CA VAL A 283 10.82 -23.17 8.53
C VAL A 283 9.84 -22.60 9.53
N PHE A 284 9.33 -23.44 10.43
CA PHE A 284 8.38 -22.96 11.43
C PHE A 284 9.06 -22.20 12.56
N GLY A 285 8.38 -21.15 13.03
CA GLY A 285 8.66 -20.44 14.27
C GLY A 285 8.72 -21.37 15.47
N ASN A 286 9.43 -20.97 16.52
CA ASN A 286 9.59 -21.80 17.70
C ASN A 286 9.90 -21.01 18.98
N SER A 287 8.90 -20.90 19.84
CA SER A 287 9.02 -20.28 21.17
C SER A 287 9.89 -21.03 22.19
N GLU A 288 10.28 -22.28 21.91
CA GLU A 288 11.30 -22.98 22.71
C GLU A 288 12.75 -22.57 22.33
N GLY A 289 12.89 -21.78 21.26
CA GLY A 289 14.14 -21.26 20.73
C GLY A 289 14.82 -22.19 19.71
N PHE A 290 15.86 -21.65 19.08
CA PHE A 290 16.57 -22.30 17.98
C PHE A 290 17.98 -22.74 18.40
N LYS A 291 18.54 -23.69 17.65
CA LYS A 291 19.99 -23.97 17.71
C LYS A 291 20.70 -22.96 16.82
N ALA A 292 21.98 -22.72 17.07
CA ALA A 292 22.85 -21.90 16.22
C ALA A 292 22.82 -22.27 14.72
N SER A 293 22.50 -23.52 14.38
CA SER A 293 22.41 -23.98 13.00
C SER A 293 21.24 -24.94 12.79
N LEU A 294 20.51 -24.74 11.69
CA LEU A 294 19.53 -25.66 11.13
C LEU A 294 20.00 -26.11 9.73
N ASN A 295 19.81 -27.37 9.37
CA ASN A 295 19.98 -27.81 7.98
C ASN A 295 18.60 -28.04 7.38
N LEU A 296 18.36 -27.58 6.16
CA LEU A 296 17.04 -27.74 5.50
C LEU A 296 16.64 -29.21 5.32
N SER A 297 17.63 -30.13 5.24
CA SER A 297 17.37 -31.58 5.23
C SER A 297 16.77 -32.15 6.53
N GLU A 298 16.72 -31.37 7.62
CA GLU A 298 16.13 -31.76 8.90
C GLU A 298 14.63 -31.45 9.02
N LEU A 299 14.06 -30.75 8.03
CA LEU A 299 12.63 -30.44 7.98
C LEU A 299 11.80 -31.72 7.85
N ASN A 300 10.74 -31.82 8.65
CA ASN A 300 10.00 -33.07 8.81
C ASN A 300 8.48 -32.92 8.95
N GLY A 301 7.95 -31.72 8.74
CA GLY A 301 6.54 -31.38 8.87
C GLY A 301 6.12 -30.91 10.26
N SER A 302 6.99 -31.07 11.28
CA SER A 302 6.77 -30.52 12.63
C SER A 302 7.67 -29.34 12.97
N ASN A 303 8.62 -28.99 12.10
CA ASN A 303 9.56 -27.87 12.25
C ASN A 303 9.74 -27.12 10.92
N GLY A 304 8.76 -27.22 10.03
CA GLY A 304 8.82 -26.81 8.65
C GLY A 304 8.82 -27.98 7.66
N PHE A 305 8.80 -27.67 6.37
CA PHE A 305 8.67 -28.61 5.25
C PHE A 305 9.24 -28.05 3.96
N VAL A 306 9.42 -28.91 2.95
CA VAL A 306 9.84 -28.51 1.61
C VAL A 306 8.67 -28.55 0.63
N ILE A 307 8.65 -27.61 -0.31
CA ILE A 307 7.73 -27.48 -1.42
C ILE A 307 8.52 -27.70 -2.71
N ASN A 308 8.18 -28.78 -3.42
CA ASN A 308 8.93 -29.24 -4.59
C ASN A 308 8.35 -28.67 -5.88
N GLY A 309 9.19 -28.00 -6.67
CA GLY A 309 8.93 -27.66 -8.06
C GLY A 309 8.70 -28.88 -8.94
N THR A 310 7.99 -28.71 -10.04
CA THR A 310 7.44 -29.82 -10.82
C THR A 310 8.12 -30.06 -12.16
N ASP A 311 8.38 -29.01 -12.95
CA ASP A 311 8.92 -29.17 -14.30
C ASP A 311 10.35 -28.61 -14.45
N LEU A 312 10.97 -29.00 -15.56
CA LEU A 312 12.38 -28.74 -15.85
C LEU A 312 12.62 -27.25 -16.10
N LEU A 313 13.49 -26.63 -15.30
CA LEU A 313 13.88 -25.20 -15.41
C LEU A 313 12.74 -24.21 -15.13
N ASP A 314 11.75 -24.60 -14.33
CA ASP A 314 10.72 -23.67 -13.83
C ASP A 314 11.29 -22.68 -12.82
N PHE A 315 12.36 -23.06 -12.11
CA PHE A 315 13.01 -22.27 -11.06
C PHE A 315 12.05 -21.83 -9.95
N SER A 316 11.19 -22.74 -9.46
CA SER A 316 10.32 -22.46 -8.31
C SER A 316 11.13 -21.93 -7.11
N GLY A 317 10.58 -20.92 -6.44
CA GLY A 317 11.27 -20.16 -5.41
C GLY A 317 12.15 -19.04 -5.96
N ALA A 318 11.90 -18.57 -7.19
CA ALA A 318 12.58 -17.41 -7.77
C ALA A 318 12.27 -16.13 -6.99
N SER A 319 11.04 -16.01 -6.52
CA SER A 319 10.55 -15.00 -5.57
C SER A 319 9.58 -15.70 -4.62
N VAL A 320 9.65 -15.40 -3.32
CA VAL A 320 8.80 -15.97 -2.28
C VAL A 320 8.35 -14.89 -1.32
N SER A 321 7.12 -14.98 -0.81
CA SER A 321 6.58 -14.10 0.23
C SER A 321 5.49 -14.80 1.03
N GLY A 322 5.26 -14.34 2.27
CA GLY A 322 3.94 -14.46 2.90
C GLY A 322 2.90 -13.75 2.04
N ALA A 323 1.70 -14.33 1.98
CA ALA A 323 0.58 -13.83 1.21
C ALA A 323 -0.54 -13.22 2.08
N GLY A 324 -0.46 -13.35 3.40
CA GLY A 324 -1.59 -13.12 4.29
C GLY A 324 -2.65 -14.22 4.17
N ASP A 325 -3.81 -14.03 4.77
CA ASP A 325 -4.95 -14.95 4.71
C ASP A 325 -5.82 -14.66 3.49
N ILE A 326 -5.41 -15.18 2.33
CA ILE A 326 -6.11 -14.89 1.07
C ILE A 326 -7.41 -15.68 0.89
N ASN A 327 -7.69 -16.60 1.80
CA ASN A 327 -8.84 -17.50 1.72
C ASN A 327 -9.84 -17.33 2.89
N GLY A 328 -9.54 -16.42 3.82
CA GLY A 328 -10.36 -16.00 4.95
C GLY A 328 -10.58 -17.08 6.01
N ASP A 329 -9.63 -18.00 6.18
CA ASP A 329 -9.71 -19.03 7.22
C ASP A 329 -8.96 -18.68 8.53
N GLY A 330 -8.31 -17.52 8.55
CA GLY A 330 -7.58 -16.92 9.65
C GLY A 330 -6.16 -17.45 9.80
N ILE A 331 -5.58 -18.03 8.76
CA ILE A 331 -4.22 -18.58 8.74
C ILE A 331 -3.48 -17.99 7.54
N ASP A 332 -2.23 -17.58 7.74
CA ASP A 332 -1.44 -17.02 6.66
C ASP A 332 -1.11 -18.04 5.57
N ASP A 333 -1.14 -17.57 4.32
CA ASP A 333 -0.83 -18.33 3.12
C ASP A 333 0.53 -17.92 2.55
N LEU A 334 1.02 -18.69 1.58
CA LEU A 334 2.31 -18.46 0.91
C LEU A 334 2.13 -18.23 -0.58
N ILE A 335 2.91 -17.31 -1.14
CA ILE A 335 3.03 -17.10 -2.60
C ILE A 335 4.46 -17.40 -3.08
N ILE A 336 4.56 -18.15 -4.18
CA ILE A 336 5.82 -18.64 -4.75
C ILE A 336 5.83 -18.40 -6.25
N GLY A 337 6.83 -17.66 -6.73
CA GLY A 337 7.08 -17.41 -8.14
C GLY A 337 8.00 -18.45 -8.80
N ALA A 338 7.64 -18.86 -10.02
CA ALA A 338 8.42 -19.71 -10.92
C ALA A 338 8.47 -19.05 -12.31
N ASP A 339 9.28 -18.01 -12.45
CA ASP A 339 9.37 -17.17 -13.67
C ASP A 339 9.91 -17.92 -14.90
N GLY A 340 10.52 -19.09 -14.67
CA GLY A 340 11.02 -20.00 -15.70
C GLY A 340 9.96 -20.86 -16.38
N ALA A 341 8.77 -20.98 -15.77
CA ALA A 341 7.80 -21.99 -16.14
C ALA A 341 7.14 -21.76 -17.51
N ASP A 342 6.66 -22.85 -18.11
CA ASP A 342 6.09 -22.91 -19.45
C ASP A 342 4.57 -23.26 -19.45
N PRO A 343 3.71 -22.52 -18.71
CA PRO A 343 2.30 -22.87 -18.57
C PRO A 343 1.60 -22.87 -19.92
N ASN A 344 0.68 -23.81 -20.10
CA ASN A 344 -0.07 -23.99 -21.35
C ASN A 344 0.81 -24.15 -22.61
N GLY A 345 2.12 -24.42 -22.45
CA GLY A 345 3.11 -24.51 -23.53
C GLY A 345 3.67 -23.17 -24.01
N ASN A 346 3.43 -22.07 -23.27
CA ASN A 346 3.99 -20.75 -23.54
C ASN A 346 5.31 -20.60 -22.79
N SER A 347 6.42 -20.59 -23.52
CA SER A 347 7.74 -20.65 -22.87
C SER A 347 8.08 -19.40 -22.05
N PHE A 348 8.54 -19.58 -20.82
CA PHE A 348 8.86 -18.50 -19.88
C PHE A 348 7.70 -17.51 -19.68
N ALA A 349 6.46 -17.98 -19.79
CA ALA A 349 5.32 -17.15 -19.39
C ALA A 349 5.25 -17.01 -17.85
N GLY A 350 5.79 -17.99 -17.13
CA GLY A 350 5.89 -18.00 -15.67
C GLY A 350 4.64 -18.57 -15.00
N GLU A 351 4.83 -19.23 -13.87
CA GLU A 351 3.76 -19.75 -13.00
C GLU A 351 3.92 -19.18 -11.60
N ILE A 352 2.80 -18.98 -10.93
CA ILE A 352 2.76 -18.54 -9.54
C ILE A 352 1.92 -19.54 -8.76
N TYR A 353 2.44 -19.95 -7.63
CA TYR A 353 1.82 -20.96 -6.78
C TYR A 353 1.44 -20.32 -5.47
N VAL A 354 0.20 -20.52 -5.07
CA VAL A 354 -0.26 -20.19 -3.73
C VAL A 354 -0.44 -21.48 -2.95
N VAL A 355 0.11 -21.54 -1.74
CA VAL A 355 -0.03 -22.67 -0.82
C VAL A 355 -0.76 -22.18 0.41
N PHE A 356 -1.90 -22.81 0.74
CA PHE A 356 -2.66 -22.40 1.90
C PHE A 356 -2.04 -22.86 3.21
N GLY A 357 -2.13 -22.00 4.21
CA GLY A 357 -1.87 -22.27 5.61
C GLY A 357 -2.69 -23.46 6.12
N ASN A 358 -2.20 -24.13 7.17
CA ASN A 358 -2.88 -25.31 7.72
C ASN A 358 -2.58 -25.56 9.19
N SER A 359 -3.55 -25.23 10.04
CA SER A 359 -3.55 -25.49 11.48
C SER A 359 -3.51 -26.96 11.89
N GLU A 360 -3.84 -27.90 11.01
CA GLU A 360 -3.68 -29.33 11.26
C GLU A 360 -2.25 -29.83 10.95
N GLY A 361 -1.40 -28.96 10.44
CA GLY A 361 0.01 -29.17 10.16
C GLY A 361 0.31 -29.74 8.77
N PHE A 362 1.60 -29.74 8.43
CA PHE A 362 2.10 -30.12 7.12
C PHE A 362 2.83 -31.47 7.13
N LYS A 363 2.91 -32.11 5.96
CA LYS A 363 3.87 -33.21 5.75
C LYS A 363 5.26 -32.61 5.57
N ALA A 364 6.29 -33.43 5.74
CA ALA A 364 7.67 -33.03 5.45
C ALA A 364 7.90 -32.51 4.02
N SER A 365 7.08 -32.92 3.06
CA SER A 365 7.14 -32.47 1.67
C SER A 365 5.76 -32.26 1.08
N LEU A 366 5.62 -31.20 0.27
CA LEU A 366 4.48 -30.90 -0.59
C LEU A 366 4.98 -30.82 -2.04
N GLU A 367 4.23 -31.39 -2.98
CA GLU A 367 4.53 -31.24 -4.40
C GLU A 367 3.57 -30.19 -4.99
N LEU A 368 4.08 -29.21 -5.76
CA LEU A 368 3.21 -28.17 -6.34
C LEU A 368 2.12 -28.74 -7.27
N SER A 369 2.38 -29.91 -7.88
CA SER A 369 1.37 -30.65 -8.66
C SER A 369 0.19 -31.22 -7.84
N GLU A 370 0.27 -31.21 -6.50
CA GLU A 370 -0.80 -31.66 -5.60
C GLU A 370 -1.80 -30.54 -5.22
N LEU A 371 -1.52 -29.29 -5.63
CA LEU A 371 -2.43 -28.16 -5.43
C LEU A 371 -3.75 -28.38 -6.17
N ASN A 372 -4.86 -28.15 -5.48
CA ASN A 372 -6.18 -28.56 -5.96
C ASN A 372 -7.32 -27.59 -5.65
N GLY A 373 -6.99 -26.39 -5.14
CA GLY A 373 -7.93 -25.34 -4.76
C GLY A 373 -8.40 -25.42 -3.30
N SER A 374 -8.12 -26.52 -2.60
CA SER A 374 -8.39 -26.64 -1.14
C SER A 374 -7.14 -26.62 -0.26
N ASN A 375 -5.96 -26.62 -0.87
CA ASN A 375 -4.65 -26.55 -0.21
C ASN A 375 -3.73 -25.57 -0.94
N GLY A 376 -4.31 -24.63 -1.68
CA GLY A 376 -3.63 -23.75 -2.62
C GLY A 376 -3.97 -24.03 -4.09
N PHE A 377 -3.43 -23.21 -4.98
CA PHE A 377 -3.71 -23.20 -6.42
C PHE A 377 -2.54 -22.63 -7.24
N VAL A 378 -2.64 -22.74 -8.56
CA VAL A 378 -1.68 -22.16 -9.51
C VAL A 378 -2.32 -21.05 -10.34
N LEU A 379 -1.59 -19.95 -10.51
CA LEU A 379 -1.84 -18.88 -11.48
C LEU A 379 -0.88 -19.06 -12.66
N ASN A 380 -1.43 -19.10 -13.87
CA ASN A 380 -0.66 -19.24 -15.09
C ASN A 380 -0.42 -17.88 -15.74
N GLY A 381 0.85 -17.59 -16.06
CA GLY A 381 1.25 -16.49 -16.94
C GLY A 381 0.62 -16.60 -18.33
N ILE A 382 0.58 -15.46 -19.03
CA ILE A 382 -0.21 -15.30 -20.25
C ILE A 382 0.65 -15.53 -21.49
N ASP A 383 1.54 -14.60 -21.80
CA ASP A 383 2.29 -14.57 -23.05
C ASP A 383 3.74 -15.04 -22.86
N GLN A 384 4.35 -15.38 -23.99
CA GLN A 384 5.69 -15.96 -24.02
C GLN A 384 6.72 -14.92 -23.59
N LEU A 385 7.63 -15.28 -22.68
CA LEU A 385 8.71 -14.44 -22.15
C LEU A 385 8.31 -13.36 -21.14
N ASP A 386 7.03 -13.23 -20.81
CA ASP A 386 6.54 -12.26 -19.81
C ASP A 386 7.17 -12.46 -18.43
N ARG A 387 7.51 -13.73 -18.10
CA ARG A 387 8.11 -14.13 -16.82
C ARG A 387 7.30 -13.66 -15.61
N SER A 388 5.98 -13.84 -15.66
CA SER A 388 5.13 -13.58 -14.50
C SER A 388 5.62 -14.38 -13.29
N GLY A 389 5.59 -13.77 -12.10
CA GLY A 389 6.14 -14.40 -10.89
C GLY A 389 7.64 -14.19 -10.70
N GLY A 390 8.28 -13.33 -11.49
CA GLY A 390 9.65 -12.86 -11.22
C GLY A 390 9.77 -12.04 -9.92
N SER A 391 8.66 -11.42 -9.50
CA SER A 391 8.46 -10.80 -8.18
C SER A 391 7.03 -11.08 -7.73
N VAL A 392 6.85 -11.51 -6.48
CA VAL A 392 5.52 -11.76 -5.87
C VAL A 392 5.49 -11.25 -4.44
N SER A 393 4.31 -10.84 -3.97
CA SER A 393 4.06 -10.45 -2.58
C SER A 393 2.59 -10.63 -2.23
N GLY A 394 2.27 -10.77 -0.93
CA GLY A 394 0.97 -10.37 -0.42
C GLY A 394 0.77 -8.87 -0.62
N ALA A 395 -0.47 -8.47 -0.87
CA ALA A 395 -0.85 -7.09 -1.12
C ALA A 395 -1.60 -6.44 0.06
N GLY A 396 -2.02 -7.22 1.07
CA GLY A 396 -3.00 -6.79 2.05
C GLY A 396 -4.41 -6.76 1.46
N ASP A 397 -5.38 -6.21 2.17
CA ASP A 397 -6.76 -6.05 1.69
C ASP A 397 -6.89 -4.76 0.89
N ILE A 398 -6.58 -4.84 -0.40
CA ILE A 398 -6.57 -3.67 -1.27
C ILE A 398 -7.94 -3.35 -1.84
N ASN A 399 -8.98 -4.10 -1.49
CA ASN A 399 -10.33 -3.88 -2.01
C ASN A 399 -11.38 -3.66 -0.91
N GLY A 400 -10.97 -3.77 0.35
CA GLY A 400 -11.76 -3.52 1.55
C GLY A 400 -12.77 -4.62 1.88
N ASP A 401 -12.59 -5.85 1.39
CA ASP A 401 -13.52 -6.97 1.65
C ASP A 401 -13.15 -7.82 2.88
N GLY A 402 -12.04 -7.47 3.53
CA GLY A 402 -11.50 -8.09 4.74
C GLY A 402 -10.71 -9.36 4.47
N VAL A 403 -10.23 -9.57 3.24
CA VAL A 403 -9.42 -10.72 2.83
C VAL A 403 -8.17 -10.23 2.13
N ASP A 404 -7.03 -10.84 2.42
CA ASP A 404 -5.77 -10.43 1.80
C ASP A 404 -5.73 -10.76 0.29
N ASP A 405 -5.13 -9.85 -0.47
CA ASP A 405 -4.95 -9.92 -1.90
C ASP A 405 -3.49 -10.22 -2.28
N LEU A 406 -3.25 -10.47 -3.56
CA LEU A 406 -1.92 -10.80 -4.10
C LEU A 406 -1.48 -9.79 -5.15
N ILE A 407 -0.17 -9.52 -5.19
CA ILE A 407 0.47 -8.76 -6.27
C ILE A 407 1.58 -9.57 -6.95
N ILE A 408 1.57 -9.57 -8.29
CA ILE A 408 2.48 -10.37 -9.13
C ILE A 408 3.09 -9.49 -10.22
N GLY A 409 4.42 -9.42 -10.28
CA GLY A 409 5.15 -8.75 -11.35
C GLY A 409 5.39 -9.64 -12.58
N ALA A 410 5.27 -9.05 -13.76
CA ALA A 410 5.62 -9.63 -15.06
C ALA A 410 6.46 -8.59 -15.85
N THR A 411 7.70 -8.42 -15.40
CA THR A 411 8.64 -7.37 -15.81
C THR A 411 8.88 -7.27 -17.31
N ASN A 412 8.77 -8.39 -18.02
CA ASN A 412 9.08 -8.47 -19.44
C ASN A 412 7.84 -8.44 -20.34
N ALA A 413 6.66 -8.28 -19.75
CA ALA A 413 5.42 -8.26 -20.52
C ALA A 413 5.35 -7.04 -21.44
N ASP A 414 4.59 -7.20 -22.53
CA ASP A 414 4.46 -6.22 -23.61
C ASP A 414 3.02 -5.61 -23.66
N PRO A 415 2.55 -4.93 -22.59
CA PRO A 415 1.18 -4.45 -22.55
C PRO A 415 0.90 -3.48 -23.69
N ASN A 416 -0.25 -3.64 -24.35
CA ASN A 416 -0.66 -2.79 -25.48
C ASN A 416 0.37 -2.74 -26.64
N ASP A 417 1.09 -3.84 -26.89
CA ASP A 417 2.20 -3.95 -27.86
C ASP A 417 3.40 -3.05 -27.52
N ASN A 418 3.58 -2.69 -26.24
CA ASN A 418 4.69 -1.87 -25.76
C ASN A 418 5.80 -2.74 -25.17
N GLU A 419 6.86 -2.95 -25.94
CA GLU A 419 7.94 -3.90 -25.62
C GLU A 419 8.56 -3.64 -24.24
N MET A 420 8.54 -4.65 -23.38
CA MET A 420 9.13 -4.62 -22.03
C MET A 420 8.71 -3.42 -21.17
N ALA A 421 7.51 -2.87 -21.38
CA ALA A 421 6.95 -1.88 -20.47
C ALA A 421 6.61 -2.53 -19.11
N GLY A 422 6.37 -3.84 -19.10
CA GLY A 422 6.05 -4.63 -17.93
C GLY A 422 4.58 -4.56 -17.55
N GLU A 423 4.09 -5.63 -16.92
CA GLU A 423 2.75 -5.71 -16.35
C GLU A 423 2.85 -6.11 -14.88
N THR A 424 1.85 -5.69 -14.11
CA THR A 424 1.63 -6.17 -12.75
C THR A 424 0.20 -6.67 -12.63
N TYR A 425 -0.01 -7.76 -11.92
CA TYR A 425 -1.31 -8.38 -11.75
C TYR A 425 -1.68 -8.36 -10.29
N VAL A 426 -2.91 -7.93 -10.01
CA VAL A 426 -3.53 -8.05 -8.69
C VAL A 426 -4.54 -9.17 -8.76
N VAL A 427 -4.52 -10.10 -7.80
CA VAL A 427 -5.49 -11.18 -7.67
C VAL A 427 -6.17 -11.05 -6.32
N PHE A 428 -7.50 -10.98 -6.32
CA PHE A 428 -8.24 -10.81 -5.08
C PHE A 428 -8.36 -12.11 -4.28
N GLY A 429 -8.28 -11.97 -2.97
CA GLY A 429 -8.63 -12.96 -1.97
C GLY A 429 -10.06 -13.46 -2.13
N ASN A 430 -10.36 -14.65 -1.61
CA ASN A 430 -11.68 -15.24 -1.77
C ASN A 430 -12.09 -16.26 -0.70
N ASN A 431 -13.08 -15.89 0.10
CA ASN A 431 -13.69 -16.72 1.15
C ASN A 431 -14.59 -17.86 0.64
N GLU A 432 -14.99 -17.83 -0.64
CA GLU A 432 -15.72 -18.92 -1.31
C GLU A 432 -14.78 -20.02 -1.83
N GLY A 433 -13.47 -19.77 -1.80
CA GLY A 433 -12.41 -20.69 -2.18
C GLY A 433 -12.01 -20.61 -3.66
N PHE A 434 -10.86 -21.23 -3.97
CA PHE A 434 -10.21 -21.09 -5.27
C PHE A 434 -10.36 -22.35 -6.14
N LYS A 435 -10.28 -22.16 -7.46
CA LYS A 435 -10.04 -23.28 -8.37
C LYS A 435 -8.58 -23.71 -8.23
N ALA A 436 -8.30 -24.98 -8.49
CA ALA A 436 -6.93 -25.50 -8.55
C ALA A 436 -6.00 -24.73 -9.49
N SER A 437 -6.55 -24.13 -10.54
CA SER A 437 -5.79 -23.39 -11.55
C SER A 437 -6.63 -22.25 -12.11
N LEU A 438 -6.00 -21.09 -12.29
CA LEU A 438 -6.53 -19.86 -12.88
C LEU A 438 -5.49 -19.30 -13.86
N ASN A 439 -5.92 -18.66 -14.94
CA ASN A 439 -5.01 -17.92 -15.83
C ASN A 439 -5.10 -16.44 -15.49
N LEU A 440 -3.97 -15.71 -15.49
CA LEU A 440 -3.99 -14.27 -15.23
C LEU A 440 -4.86 -13.49 -16.26
N SER A 441 -5.03 -14.04 -17.47
CA SER A 441 -5.96 -13.49 -18.48
C SER A 441 -7.45 -13.56 -18.09
N GLU A 442 -7.80 -14.29 -17.02
CA GLU A 442 -9.19 -14.42 -16.51
C GLU A 442 -9.56 -13.34 -15.48
N LEU A 443 -8.62 -12.47 -15.11
CA LEU A 443 -8.86 -11.31 -14.26
C LEU A 443 -9.79 -10.33 -14.97
N ASN A 444 -10.79 -9.82 -14.24
CA ASN A 444 -11.92 -9.11 -14.84
C ASN A 444 -12.48 -7.96 -13.99
N GLY A 445 -11.75 -7.54 -12.96
CA GLY A 445 -12.15 -6.52 -12.00
C GLY A 445 -12.95 -7.05 -10.80
N SER A 446 -13.53 -8.26 -10.87
CA SER A 446 -14.21 -8.88 -9.71
C SER A 446 -13.40 -9.92 -8.96
N ASN A 447 -12.25 -10.30 -9.52
CA ASN A 447 -11.34 -11.31 -8.98
C ASN A 447 -9.87 -10.85 -9.09
N GLY A 448 -9.68 -9.54 -9.22
CA GLY A 448 -8.41 -8.90 -9.55
C GLY A 448 -8.40 -8.24 -10.93
N PHE A 449 -7.29 -7.58 -11.25
CA PHE A 449 -7.09 -6.74 -12.42
C PHE A 449 -5.61 -6.69 -12.84
N VAL A 450 -5.33 -6.16 -14.02
CA VAL A 450 -3.97 -5.93 -14.51
C VAL A 450 -3.61 -4.44 -14.43
N ILE A 451 -2.35 -4.14 -14.15
CA ILE A 451 -1.75 -2.81 -14.15
C ILE A 451 -0.70 -2.79 -15.24
N ASN A 452 -0.88 -1.92 -16.24
CA ASN A 452 -0.02 -1.85 -17.41
C ASN A 452 1.08 -0.80 -17.24
N GLY A 453 2.32 -1.20 -17.53
CA GLY A 453 3.45 -0.30 -17.73
C GLY A 453 3.26 0.69 -18.88
N THR A 454 3.99 1.80 -18.81
CA THR A 454 3.75 2.99 -19.64
C THR A 454 4.65 3.12 -20.84
N ASP A 455 5.97 3.15 -20.67
CA ASP A 455 6.93 3.36 -21.75
C ASP A 455 7.76 2.11 -22.01
N GLN A 456 8.29 2.04 -23.24
CA GLN A 456 9.11 0.92 -23.70
C GLN A 456 10.35 0.75 -22.81
N ASP A 457 10.69 -0.49 -22.47
CA ASP A 457 11.84 -0.87 -21.63
C ASP A 457 11.79 -0.39 -20.16
N ASP A 458 10.69 0.24 -19.70
CA ASP A 458 10.54 0.67 -18.30
C ASP A 458 10.63 -0.50 -17.30
N SER A 459 10.22 -1.69 -17.73
CA SER A 459 10.30 -2.92 -16.95
C SER A 459 9.52 -2.82 -15.62
N SER A 460 8.31 -2.24 -15.65
CA SER A 460 7.45 -2.17 -14.46
C SER A 460 7.08 -3.56 -13.94
N GLY A 461 6.89 -3.70 -12.63
CA GLY A 461 6.71 -5.01 -12.00
C GLY A 461 8.03 -5.80 -11.84
N GLY A 462 9.18 -5.14 -11.96
CA GLY A 462 10.51 -5.68 -11.62
C GLY A 462 10.69 -6.02 -10.15
N SER A 463 9.97 -5.29 -9.30
CA SER A 463 9.81 -5.52 -7.86
C SER A 463 8.41 -5.05 -7.48
N VAL A 464 7.68 -5.84 -6.71
CA VAL A 464 6.32 -5.51 -6.24
C VAL A 464 6.17 -5.85 -4.76
N SER A 465 5.33 -5.11 -4.05
CA SER A 465 4.98 -5.35 -2.65
C SER A 465 3.61 -4.73 -2.34
N GLY A 466 2.92 -5.26 -1.33
CA GLY A 466 1.94 -4.46 -0.58
C GLY A 466 2.66 -3.28 0.08
N ALA A 467 1.98 -2.16 0.19
CA ALA A 467 2.53 -0.91 0.68
C ALA A 467 1.98 -0.51 2.06
N GLY A 468 0.95 -1.19 2.55
CA GLY A 468 0.15 -0.75 3.69
C GLY A 468 -0.76 0.43 3.31
N ASP A 469 -1.40 1.05 4.28
CA ASP A 469 -2.25 2.23 4.09
C ASP A 469 -1.40 3.51 4.12
N ILE A 470 -0.91 3.92 2.95
CA ILE A 470 0.02 5.06 2.87
C ILE A 470 -0.70 6.41 2.75
N ASN A 471 -2.00 6.38 2.50
CA ASN A 471 -2.83 7.55 2.31
C ASN A 471 -3.82 7.79 3.49
N GLY A 472 -3.83 6.90 4.48
CA GLY A 472 -4.65 6.99 5.68
C GLY A 472 -6.15 6.75 5.44
N ASP A 473 -6.55 6.07 4.37
CA ASP A 473 -7.95 5.76 4.03
C ASP A 473 -8.47 4.45 4.65
N GLY A 474 -7.57 3.68 5.28
CA GLY A 474 -7.84 2.41 5.93
C GLY A 474 -7.83 1.20 5.00
N ILE A 475 -7.40 1.35 3.75
CA ILE A 475 -7.27 0.27 2.75
C ILE A 475 -5.80 0.14 2.35
N ASP A 476 -5.33 -1.09 2.15
CA ASP A 476 -3.95 -1.33 1.77
C ASP A 476 -3.67 -0.87 0.32
N ASP A 477 -2.49 -0.29 0.12
CA ASP A 477 -2.00 0.20 -1.16
C ASP A 477 -0.92 -0.70 -1.76
N LEU A 478 -0.53 -0.42 -3.00
CA LEU A 478 0.47 -1.21 -3.75
C LEU A 478 1.68 -0.36 -4.13
N ILE A 479 2.87 -0.96 -4.11
CA ILE A 479 4.09 -0.34 -4.63
C ILE A 479 4.74 -1.20 -5.74
N ILE A 480 5.09 -0.56 -6.85
CA ILE A 480 5.58 -1.20 -8.07
C ILE A 480 6.85 -0.50 -8.56
N GLY A 481 7.95 -1.24 -8.64
CA GLY A 481 9.23 -0.76 -9.16
C GLY A 481 9.36 -0.90 -10.68
N ALA A 482 9.94 0.14 -11.32
CA ALA A 482 10.29 0.19 -12.74
C ALA A 482 11.72 0.75 -12.90
N ASP A 483 12.72 -0.06 -12.59
CA ASP A 483 14.14 0.37 -12.53
C ASP A 483 14.73 0.76 -13.90
N GLY A 484 14.06 0.36 -14.99
CA GLY A 484 14.43 0.68 -16.36
C GLY A 484 14.01 2.08 -16.80
N ALA A 485 13.03 2.69 -16.12
CA ALA A 485 12.32 3.87 -16.58
C ALA A 485 13.18 5.14 -16.70
N ASP A 486 12.75 6.03 -17.60
CA ASP A 486 13.47 7.24 -18.00
C ASP A 486 12.75 8.54 -17.53
N PRO A 487 12.50 8.74 -16.22
CA PRO A 487 11.69 9.86 -15.72
C PRO A 487 12.28 11.19 -16.16
N ASN A 488 11.43 12.09 -16.66
CA ASN A 488 11.86 13.40 -17.19
C ASN A 488 12.94 13.31 -18.30
N GLY A 489 13.03 12.17 -18.99
CA GLY A 489 14.04 11.87 -20.00
C GLY A 489 15.42 11.53 -19.41
N ASN A 490 15.52 11.24 -18.11
CA ASN A 490 16.74 10.82 -17.46
C ASN A 490 16.90 9.31 -17.51
N ARG A 491 17.81 8.85 -18.38
CA ARG A 491 17.90 7.44 -18.75
C ARG A 491 18.16 6.51 -17.57
N SER A 492 17.26 5.54 -17.36
CA SER A 492 17.28 4.52 -16.31
C SER A 492 17.59 5.11 -14.94
N ALA A 493 17.09 6.33 -14.68
CA ALA A 493 17.03 6.84 -13.32
C ALA A 493 16.07 6.01 -12.48
N GLY A 494 15.07 5.40 -13.14
CA GLY A 494 14.08 4.51 -12.55
C GLY A 494 12.87 5.25 -12.03
N GLU A 495 11.74 4.58 -12.01
CA GLU A 495 10.47 5.07 -11.45
C GLU A 495 9.94 4.05 -10.45
N THR A 496 9.12 4.54 -9.53
CA THR A 496 8.32 3.70 -8.64
C THR A 496 6.91 4.24 -8.64
N TYR A 497 5.94 3.35 -8.65
CA TYR A 497 4.54 3.69 -8.73
C TYR A 497 3.84 3.23 -7.47
N VAL A 498 2.99 4.08 -6.94
CA VAL A 498 2.08 3.74 -5.85
C VAL A 498 0.67 3.76 -6.39
N VAL A 499 -0.09 2.71 -6.13
CA VAL A 499 -1.47 2.52 -6.61
C VAL A 499 -2.33 2.32 -5.37
N PHE A 500 -3.34 3.17 -5.17
CA PHE A 500 -4.14 3.09 -3.94
C PHE A 500 -5.15 1.93 -3.96
N GLY A 501 -5.45 1.33 -2.82
CA GLY A 501 -6.43 0.23 -2.69
C GLY A 501 -7.88 0.66 -2.93
N SER A 502 -8.22 1.94 -2.73
CA SER A 502 -9.59 2.43 -2.94
C SER A 502 -10.04 2.64 -4.39
N ILE A 503 -9.21 2.33 -5.40
CA ILE A 503 -9.57 2.50 -6.83
C ILE A 503 -10.79 1.63 -7.21
N LEU A 504 -11.13 0.64 -6.37
CA LEU A 504 -12.24 -0.28 -6.60
C LEU A 504 -13.29 -0.34 -5.48
N SER A 505 -13.05 0.32 -4.33
CA SER A 505 -14.06 0.51 -3.28
C SER A 505 -15.02 1.67 -3.57
N GLY A 506 -14.75 2.45 -4.63
CA GLY A 506 -15.65 3.48 -5.14
C GLY A 506 -16.85 2.94 -5.93
N ILE A 507 -18.05 3.40 -5.61
CA ILE A 507 -19.24 3.18 -6.45
C ILE A 507 -19.24 4.24 -7.55
N ASP A 508 -18.69 3.86 -8.70
CA ASP A 508 -18.58 4.76 -9.85
C ASP A 508 -19.74 4.60 -10.84
N GLY A 509 -20.30 5.75 -11.22
CA GLY A 509 -21.20 5.93 -12.34
C GLY A 509 -20.50 5.92 -13.69
N THR A 510 -21.15 6.51 -14.67
CA THR A 510 -20.67 6.71 -16.03
C THR A 510 -20.94 8.16 -16.43
N PRO A 511 -20.41 8.66 -17.56
CA PRO A 511 -20.77 9.99 -18.07
C PRO A 511 -22.24 10.14 -18.56
N ASN A 512 -23.17 9.30 -18.09
CA ASN A 512 -24.60 9.40 -18.39
C ASN A 512 -25.37 9.39 -17.07
N ASN A 513 -26.65 9.75 -17.13
CA ASN A 513 -27.56 9.65 -15.99
C ASN A 513 -27.60 8.25 -15.37
N ASP A 514 -27.10 8.15 -14.16
CA ASP A 514 -26.98 6.93 -13.38
C ASP A 514 -27.88 6.91 -12.14
N THR A 515 -27.98 5.72 -11.53
CA THR A 515 -28.65 5.54 -10.24
C THR A 515 -27.76 4.65 -9.38
N LEU A 516 -27.09 5.27 -8.43
CA LEU A 516 -26.08 4.67 -7.57
C LEU A 516 -26.63 4.55 -6.15
N VAL A 517 -26.30 3.46 -5.47
CA VAL A 517 -26.71 3.21 -4.09
C VAL A 517 -25.55 2.57 -3.37
N GLY A 518 -25.11 3.23 -2.30
CA GLY A 518 -24.12 2.78 -1.35
C GLY A 518 -24.50 1.53 -0.57
N THR A 519 -23.48 0.94 0.04
CA THR A 519 -23.56 -0.13 1.01
C THR A 519 -24.00 0.42 2.38
N PRO A 520 -24.05 -0.42 3.43
CA PRO A 520 -24.22 0.06 4.80
C PRO A 520 -22.92 0.51 5.50
N ASP A 521 -21.79 0.46 4.80
CA ASP A 521 -20.45 0.83 5.27
C ASP A 521 -20.05 2.19 4.66
N ASN A 522 -18.92 2.77 5.07
CA ASN A 522 -18.48 4.07 4.53
C ASN A 522 -18.12 3.96 3.04
N ASP A 523 -18.89 4.59 2.17
CA ASP A 523 -18.67 4.51 0.73
C ASP A 523 -18.05 5.79 0.15
N ARG A 524 -17.25 5.62 -0.91
CA ARG A 524 -16.92 6.70 -1.85
C ARG A 524 -17.77 6.51 -3.11
N ILE A 525 -18.56 7.51 -3.52
CA ILE A 525 -19.47 7.38 -4.67
C ILE A 525 -19.27 8.53 -5.65
N ASN A 526 -19.00 8.23 -6.93
CA ASN A 526 -18.82 9.24 -7.98
C ASN A 526 -19.88 9.11 -9.08
N GLY A 527 -20.64 10.19 -9.35
CA GLY A 527 -21.60 10.26 -10.46
C GLY A 527 -20.94 10.48 -11.83
N PHE A 528 -19.97 11.41 -11.89
CA PHE A 528 -19.35 11.95 -13.10
C PHE A 528 -20.30 12.88 -13.89
N ASP A 529 -20.25 12.88 -15.23
CA ASP A 529 -21.18 13.67 -16.03
C ASP A 529 -22.56 13.00 -16.06
N GLY A 530 -23.63 13.78 -16.07
CA GLY A 530 -24.98 13.26 -16.16
C GLY A 530 -25.91 13.96 -15.18
N ASN A 531 -27.20 13.61 -15.22
CA ASN A 531 -28.08 13.97 -14.11
C ASN A 531 -28.35 12.70 -13.32
N ASP A 532 -27.63 12.55 -12.22
CA ASP A 532 -27.51 11.32 -11.46
C ASP A 532 -28.45 11.28 -10.26
N THR A 533 -28.61 10.09 -9.70
CA THR A 533 -29.34 9.89 -8.47
C THR A 533 -28.55 8.96 -7.57
N ILE A 534 -27.98 9.53 -6.51
CA ILE A 534 -27.05 8.85 -5.60
C ILE A 534 -27.66 8.80 -4.18
N ALA A 535 -27.44 7.68 -3.49
CA ALA A 535 -27.76 7.53 -2.07
C ALA A 535 -26.64 6.72 -1.39
N GLY A 536 -25.94 7.29 -0.41
CA GLY A 536 -24.85 6.64 0.34
C GLY A 536 -25.28 5.52 1.29
N ASN A 537 -26.52 5.60 1.81
CA ASN A 537 -27.22 4.55 2.57
C ASN A 537 -26.98 4.56 4.10
N LEU A 538 -26.00 3.85 4.66
CA LEU A 538 -25.59 3.99 6.06
C LEU A 538 -24.06 4.04 6.03
N GLY A 539 -23.44 4.65 7.03
CA GLY A 539 -21.99 4.86 7.01
C GLY A 539 -21.70 6.33 6.80
N ASN A 540 -20.45 6.73 7.01
CA ASN A 540 -19.99 8.08 6.74
C ASN A 540 -19.50 8.12 5.29
N ASP A 541 -20.35 8.59 4.39
CA ASP A 541 -20.14 8.49 2.96
C ASP A 541 -19.51 9.75 2.38
N THR A 542 -18.72 9.60 1.33
CA THR A 542 -18.24 10.71 0.49
C THR A 542 -18.84 10.59 -0.90
N ILE A 543 -19.69 11.56 -1.26
CA ILE A 543 -20.46 11.55 -2.52
C ILE A 543 -20.05 12.73 -3.40
N PHE A 544 -19.73 12.43 -4.66
CA PHE A 544 -19.46 13.41 -5.71
C PHE A 544 -20.55 13.28 -6.79
N GLY A 545 -21.36 14.32 -6.99
CA GLY A 545 -22.33 14.40 -8.09
C GLY A 545 -21.62 14.49 -9.43
N GLY A 546 -20.92 15.60 -9.66
CA GLY A 546 -20.13 15.84 -10.86
C GLY A 546 -20.79 16.87 -11.76
N ASP A 547 -20.83 16.63 -13.07
CA ASP A 547 -21.38 17.57 -14.05
C ASP A 547 -22.85 17.24 -14.38
N GLY A 548 -23.81 18.03 -13.92
CA GLY A 548 -25.21 18.02 -14.34
C GLY A 548 -26.17 18.33 -13.19
N ASP A 549 -27.49 18.22 -13.42
CA ASP A 549 -28.44 18.50 -12.33
C ASP A 549 -28.74 17.22 -11.52
N ASP A 550 -28.07 17.05 -10.38
CA ASP A 550 -28.03 15.80 -9.61
C ASP A 550 -29.02 15.72 -8.45
N VAL A 551 -29.23 14.49 -7.96
CA VAL A 551 -29.99 14.19 -6.74
C VAL A 551 -29.14 13.34 -5.81
N LEU A 552 -28.56 13.99 -4.80
CA LEU A 552 -27.60 13.39 -3.87
C LEU A 552 -28.22 13.24 -2.48
N ARG A 553 -27.94 12.11 -1.82
CA ARG A 553 -28.40 11.82 -0.46
C ARG A 553 -27.28 11.09 0.29
N GLY A 554 -26.97 11.56 1.49
CA GLY A 554 -26.08 10.85 2.39
C GLY A 554 -26.65 9.48 2.73
N ASP A 555 -27.82 9.44 3.35
CA ASP A 555 -28.42 8.15 3.73
C ASP A 555 -29.50 7.57 2.78
N LEU A 556 -30.05 6.43 3.24
CA LEU A 556 -31.20 5.71 2.72
C LEU A 556 -32.32 6.62 2.17
N ASN A 557 -32.83 6.21 1.01
CA ASN A 557 -33.98 6.81 0.34
C ASN A 557 -35.34 6.49 1.03
N GLN A 558 -35.38 6.44 2.37
CA GLN A 558 -36.61 6.24 3.15
C GLN A 558 -36.90 7.45 4.01
N ARG A 559 -37.95 8.21 3.67
CA ARG A 559 -38.57 9.19 4.58
C ARG A 559 -39.24 8.46 5.75
N SER A 560 -38.50 8.06 6.77
CA SER A 560 -39.05 7.55 8.03
C SER A 560 -38.78 8.57 9.14
N PRO A 561 -39.81 9.28 9.65
CA PRO A 561 -39.65 10.44 10.54
C PRO A 561 -39.38 10.02 11.99
N GLN A 562 -38.47 9.06 12.25
CA GLN A 562 -38.40 8.49 13.60
C GLN A 562 -37.09 7.97 14.16
N VAL A 563 -35.95 8.00 13.48
CA VAL A 563 -34.67 7.74 14.14
C VAL A 563 -33.53 8.39 13.34
N SER A 564 -32.66 9.11 14.05
CA SER A 564 -31.32 9.57 13.65
C SER A 564 -30.38 8.37 13.48
N ILE A 565 -30.61 7.59 12.42
CA ILE A 565 -29.70 6.53 11.96
C ILE A 565 -29.24 6.96 10.59
N GLY A 566 -28.00 7.42 10.56
CA GLY A 566 -27.24 7.83 9.39
C GLY A 566 -25.82 8.19 9.83
N GLY A 567 -24.89 8.32 8.88
CA GLY A 567 -23.52 8.70 9.17
C GLY A 567 -23.26 10.19 8.96
N ASP A 568 -22.08 10.62 9.37
CA ASP A 568 -21.61 11.99 9.12
C ASP A 568 -21.05 12.05 7.69
N ASP A 569 -21.83 12.57 6.74
CA ASP A 569 -21.55 12.48 5.31
C ASP A 569 -20.87 13.74 4.75
N ILE A 570 -20.11 13.57 3.65
CA ILE A 570 -19.54 14.67 2.86
C ILE A 570 -20.08 14.59 1.43
N ILE A 571 -20.82 15.61 1.00
CA ILE A 571 -21.46 15.63 -0.32
C ILE A 571 -21.04 16.87 -1.11
N PHE A 572 -20.52 16.63 -2.32
CA PHE A 572 -20.20 17.65 -3.32
C PHE A 572 -21.20 17.54 -4.48
N GLY A 573 -21.94 18.62 -4.75
CA GLY A 573 -22.87 18.73 -5.88
C GLY A 573 -22.15 18.69 -7.21
N GLY A 574 -21.28 19.67 -7.44
CA GLY A 574 -20.49 19.80 -8.67
C GLY A 574 -21.01 20.93 -9.56
N GLU A 575 -20.96 20.75 -10.88
CA GLU A 575 -21.54 21.73 -11.81
C GLU A 575 -23.00 21.39 -12.11
N GLY A 576 -23.95 22.28 -11.83
CA GLY A 576 -25.35 22.11 -12.18
C GLY A 576 -26.28 22.55 -11.07
N ASN A 577 -27.59 22.32 -11.22
CA ASN A 577 -28.56 22.73 -10.19
C ASN A 577 -29.00 21.51 -9.38
N ASP A 578 -28.32 21.30 -8.28
CA ASP A 578 -28.35 20.05 -7.54
C ASP A 578 -29.41 20.02 -6.44
N ARG A 579 -29.73 18.81 -6.02
CA ARG A 579 -30.63 18.52 -4.89
C ARG A 579 -29.91 17.63 -3.91
N ILE A 580 -29.35 18.25 -2.87
CA ILE A 580 -28.49 17.61 -1.89
C ILE A 580 -29.24 17.48 -0.56
N GLY A 581 -29.23 16.30 0.04
CA GLY A 581 -29.82 16.11 1.37
C GLY A 581 -28.99 15.20 2.26
N GLY A 582 -28.44 15.74 3.35
CA GLY A 582 -27.57 15.04 4.32
C GLY A 582 -28.24 13.79 4.89
N LYS A 583 -29.40 14.00 5.55
CA LYS A 583 -30.29 13.00 6.18
C LYS A 583 -30.06 12.93 7.68
N GLY A 584 -29.26 11.99 8.20
CA GLY A 584 -29.04 11.88 9.63
C GLY A 584 -27.57 11.79 9.93
N GLY A 585 -27.05 12.64 10.82
CA GLY A 585 -25.61 12.78 11.00
C GLY A 585 -25.24 14.25 10.93
N ASN A 586 -23.99 14.58 11.24
CA ASN A 586 -23.50 15.94 11.11
C ASN A 586 -22.80 16.07 9.77
N ASP A 587 -23.52 16.58 8.79
CA ASP A 587 -23.14 16.48 7.38
C ASP A 587 -22.40 17.73 6.89
N GLN A 588 -21.53 17.55 5.89
CA GLN A 588 -20.90 18.62 5.13
C GLN A 588 -21.44 18.63 3.70
N LEU A 589 -22.25 19.63 3.38
CA LEU A 589 -22.99 19.71 2.12
C LEU A 589 -22.55 20.93 1.31
N LEU A 590 -21.91 20.67 0.18
CA LEU A 590 -21.38 21.68 -0.73
C LEU A 590 -22.10 21.58 -2.08
N GLY A 591 -22.87 22.61 -2.46
CA GLY A 591 -23.54 22.68 -3.77
C GLY A 591 -22.56 22.87 -4.92
N GLU A 592 -21.54 23.69 -4.68
CA GLU A 592 -20.53 24.09 -5.67
C GLU A 592 -21.07 25.04 -6.74
N ALA A 593 -21.39 24.63 -7.95
CA ALA A 593 -21.69 25.57 -9.04
C ALA A 593 -23.06 25.38 -9.67
N GLY A 594 -24.03 26.19 -9.28
CA GLY A 594 -25.32 26.36 -9.93
C GLY A 594 -26.36 26.92 -8.97
N ASP A 595 -27.65 26.82 -9.27
CA ASP A 595 -28.72 27.24 -8.35
C ASP A 595 -29.24 26.03 -7.55
N ASP A 596 -28.60 25.71 -6.43
CA ASP A 596 -28.75 24.46 -5.69
C ASP A 596 -29.87 24.46 -4.64
N GLN A 597 -30.29 23.26 -4.26
CA GLN A 597 -31.21 23.02 -3.15
C GLN A 597 -30.58 22.07 -2.15
N ILE A 598 -30.25 22.57 -0.97
CA ILE A 598 -29.53 21.84 0.07
C ILE A 598 -30.39 21.71 1.34
N TRP A 599 -30.49 20.49 1.85
CA TRP A 599 -31.16 20.13 3.11
C TRP A 599 -30.18 19.43 4.04
N GLY A 600 -29.90 19.99 5.22
CA GLY A 600 -29.12 19.30 6.27
C GLY A 600 -29.86 18.07 6.79
N ASP A 601 -31.14 18.29 7.16
CA ASP A 601 -32.04 17.34 7.82
C ASP A 601 -31.76 17.17 9.33
N ASP A 602 -31.30 16.01 9.82
CA ASP A 602 -31.15 15.74 11.25
C ASP A 602 -29.65 15.77 11.66
N GLY A 603 -29.16 16.82 12.30
CA GLY A 603 -27.81 16.86 12.88
C GLY A 603 -27.23 18.27 12.92
N ASP A 604 -26.00 18.45 13.39
CA ASP A 604 -25.33 19.76 13.37
C ASP A 604 -24.59 19.94 12.02
N ASP A 605 -25.27 20.46 11.01
CA ASP A 605 -24.79 20.41 9.63
C ASP A 605 -24.00 21.65 9.18
N ILE A 606 -23.14 21.48 8.18
CA ILE A 606 -22.43 22.56 7.49
C ILE A 606 -22.92 22.64 6.05
N LEU A 607 -23.56 23.75 5.68
CA LEU A 607 -24.12 23.96 4.35
C LEU A 607 -23.43 25.12 3.64
N ARG A 608 -22.94 24.88 2.44
CA ARG A 608 -22.42 25.92 1.53
C ARG A 608 -23.04 25.75 0.14
N GLY A 609 -23.77 26.76 -0.33
CA GLY A 609 -24.33 26.78 -1.67
C GLY A 609 -23.23 26.82 -2.73
N GLY A 610 -22.43 27.88 -2.72
CA GLY A 610 -21.33 28.06 -3.67
C GLY A 610 -21.69 29.09 -4.74
N LEU A 611 -21.26 28.88 -5.98
CA LEU A 611 -21.54 29.77 -7.09
C LEU A 611 -22.99 29.64 -7.58
N GLY A 612 -23.85 30.59 -7.25
CA GLY A 612 -25.18 30.73 -7.82
C GLY A 612 -26.20 31.36 -6.87
N HIS A 613 -27.47 31.00 -7.03
CA HIS A 613 -28.54 31.48 -6.17
C HIS A 613 -29.20 30.31 -5.44
N ASP A 614 -28.58 29.92 -4.34
CA ASP A 614 -28.90 28.66 -3.68
C ASP A 614 -30.03 28.78 -2.68
N THR A 615 -30.65 27.66 -2.35
CA THR A 615 -31.62 27.53 -1.28
C THR A 615 -31.13 26.55 -0.24
N LEU A 616 -30.84 27.05 0.96
CA LEU A 616 -30.31 26.28 2.07
C LEU A 616 -31.37 26.13 3.16
N THR A 617 -31.59 24.91 3.64
CA THR A 617 -32.48 24.58 4.75
C THR A 617 -31.70 23.71 5.72
N GLY A 618 -31.61 24.12 6.98
CA GLY A 618 -30.96 23.33 8.02
C GLY A 618 -31.79 22.10 8.34
N ASP A 619 -32.97 22.31 8.92
CA ASP A 619 -33.89 21.27 9.34
C ASP A 619 -35.14 21.19 8.40
N ASP A 620 -35.42 20.05 7.74
CA ASP A 620 -36.75 19.83 7.13
C ASP A 620 -37.81 19.58 8.23
N PHE A 621 -39.08 19.83 7.89
CA PHE A 621 -40.27 19.62 8.72
C PHE A 621 -40.50 18.15 9.19
N SER A 622 -39.50 17.27 9.07
CA SER A 622 -39.45 15.87 9.55
C SER A 622 -39.41 15.78 11.08
N GLY A 623 -38.98 16.84 11.77
CA GLY A 623 -38.82 16.86 13.23
C GLY A 623 -37.41 16.57 13.72
N GLY A 624 -36.42 16.60 12.82
CA GLY A 624 -35.01 16.79 13.13
C GLY A 624 -34.75 18.11 13.84
N GLY A 625 -33.61 18.20 14.49
CA GLY A 625 -33.12 19.44 15.10
C GLY A 625 -31.61 19.39 15.15
N GLY A 626 -30.98 20.54 14.94
CA GLY A 626 -29.53 20.69 14.84
C GLY A 626 -29.08 22.10 15.19
N SER A 627 -27.78 22.30 15.28
CA SER A 627 -27.12 23.61 15.34
C SER A 627 -26.34 23.80 14.03
N ASP A 628 -27.03 24.33 13.01
CA ASP A 628 -26.48 24.35 11.66
C ASP A 628 -25.58 25.55 11.40
N THR A 629 -24.61 25.38 10.51
CA THR A 629 -23.73 26.45 10.02
C THR A 629 -23.94 26.67 8.52
N PHE A 630 -24.50 27.83 8.17
CA PHE A 630 -24.66 28.26 6.78
C PHE A 630 -23.46 29.12 6.37
N ILE A 631 -22.62 28.62 5.47
CA ILE A 631 -21.42 29.32 5.00
C ILE A 631 -21.80 30.29 3.88
N ILE A 632 -21.30 31.52 4.00
CA ILE A 632 -21.39 32.56 2.96
C ILE A 632 -20.00 33.07 2.59
N ALA A 633 -19.76 33.29 1.29
CA ALA A 633 -18.54 33.93 0.79
C ALA A 633 -18.84 35.05 -0.21
N MET A 634 -17.79 35.73 -0.68
CA MET A 634 -17.92 36.85 -1.64
C MET A 634 -17.91 36.33 -3.07
N ASN A 635 -18.65 36.97 -3.98
CA ASN A 635 -18.71 36.60 -5.40
C ASN A 635 -19.27 35.19 -5.68
N GLU A 636 -19.96 34.59 -4.71
CA GLU A 636 -20.65 33.32 -4.83
C GLU A 636 -22.08 33.52 -5.36
N GLY A 637 -22.72 34.63 -5.02
CA GLY A 637 -24.04 34.96 -5.51
C GLY A 637 -24.93 35.38 -4.35
N THR A 638 -26.20 34.97 -4.36
CA THR A 638 -27.13 35.37 -3.29
C THR A 638 -27.98 34.19 -2.88
N ASP A 639 -27.69 33.68 -1.69
CA ASP A 639 -28.34 32.48 -1.19
C ASP A 639 -29.56 32.83 -0.36
N THR A 640 -30.52 31.90 -0.30
CA THR A 640 -31.70 32.00 0.54
C THR A 640 -31.66 30.93 1.61
N ILE A 641 -31.53 31.36 2.86
CA ILE A 641 -31.59 30.48 4.03
C ILE A 641 -33.02 30.51 4.56
N VAL A 642 -33.68 29.35 4.59
CA VAL A 642 -35.14 29.25 4.68
C VAL A 642 -35.67 29.25 6.12
N ASP A 643 -34.90 28.74 7.07
CA ASP A 643 -35.34 28.34 8.40
C ASP A 643 -34.42 28.78 9.56
N PHE A 644 -33.37 29.56 9.29
CA PHE A 644 -32.41 30.07 10.28
C PHE A 644 -33.02 30.45 11.65
N GLN A 645 -32.49 29.86 12.71
CA GLN A 645 -32.89 30.00 14.10
C GLN A 645 -31.84 30.76 14.93
N ASP A 646 -32.18 31.99 15.32
CA ASP A 646 -31.33 32.85 16.15
C ASP A 646 -30.96 32.19 17.50
N GLY A 647 -29.66 32.06 17.77
CA GLY A 647 -29.12 31.43 18.98
C GLY A 647 -29.05 29.90 18.95
N GLU A 648 -29.45 29.26 17.85
CA GLU A 648 -29.24 27.84 17.58
C GLU A 648 -28.32 27.68 16.35
N ASP A 649 -28.59 28.40 15.26
CA ASP A 649 -27.80 28.32 14.03
C ASP A 649 -26.72 29.41 13.94
N LEU A 650 -25.73 29.18 13.09
CA LEU A 650 -24.62 30.08 12.83
C LEU A 650 -24.50 30.43 11.34
N ILE A 651 -23.97 31.63 11.08
CA ILE A 651 -23.50 32.03 9.76
C ILE A 651 -21.97 31.93 9.71
N GLY A 652 -21.47 31.02 8.89
CA GLY A 652 -20.05 30.86 8.60
C GLY A 652 -19.55 31.94 7.64
N LEU A 653 -18.49 32.65 8.03
CA LEU A 653 -17.88 33.69 7.21
C LEU A 653 -16.59 33.17 6.58
N ALA A 654 -16.68 32.79 5.31
CA ALA A 654 -15.54 32.30 4.53
C ALA A 654 -14.70 33.44 3.92
N GLU A 655 -13.56 33.09 3.35
CA GLU A 655 -12.69 33.98 2.57
C GLU A 655 -12.24 35.25 3.31
N GLY A 656 -12.07 35.15 4.62
CA GLY A 656 -11.62 36.25 5.48
C GLY A 656 -12.67 37.33 5.73
N LEU A 657 -13.95 37.07 5.43
CA LEU A 657 -15.05 37.93 5.87
C LEU A 657 -15.10 38.01 7.41
N THR A 658 -15.46 39.19 7.91
CA THR A 658 -15.65 39.44 9.34
C THR A 658 -16.97 40.14 9.59
N PHE A 659 -17.58 39.88 10.75
CA PHE A 659 -18.87 40.48 11.14
C PHE A 659 -18.88 42.01 10.99
N GLY A 660 -17.78 42.68 11.33
CA GLY A 660 -17.67 44.14 11.25
C GLY A 660 -17.73 44.72 9.83
N GLN A 661 -17.62 43.89 8.79
CA GLN A 661 -17.70 44.29 7.39
C GLN A 661 -19.11 44.15 6.80
N LEU A 662 -20.01 43.43 7.48
CA LEU A 662 -21.32 43.08 6.95
C LEU A 662 -22.33 44.24 7.07
N SER A 663 -23.20 44.35 6.08
CA SER A 663 -24.40 45.18 6.08
C SER A 663 -25.62 44.31 6.30
N ILE A 664 -26.18 44.34 7.51
CA ILE A 664 -27.38 43.57 7.88
C ILE A 664 -28.59 44.51 7.83
N THR A 665 -29.53 44.26 6.91
CA THR A 665 -30.70 45.12 6.68
C THR A 665 -32.00 44.32 6.59
N GLN A 666 -33.11 44.91 7.05
CA GLN A 666 -34.42 44.27 6.94
C GLN A 666 -35.07 44.63 5.59
N ASP A 667 -35.52 43.62 4.83
CA ASP A 667 -36.41 43.78 3.68
C ASP A 667 -37.70 42.96 3.86
N GLY A 668 -38.83 43.65 4.02
CA GLY A 668 -40.11 43.00 4.29
C GLY A 668 -40.08 42.16 5.58
N LYS A 669 -40.13 40.82 5.42
CA LYS A 669 -40.02 39.84 6.52
C LYS A 669 -38.64 39.19 6.61
N ASN A 670 -37.75 39.47 5.66
CA ASN A 670 -36.48 38.79 5.50
C ASN A 670 -35.35 39.72 5.94
N THR A 671 -34.23 39.13 6.35
CA THR A 671 -32.99 39.86 6.61
C THR A 671 -32.04 39.66 5.44
N LEU A 672 -31.46 40.74 4.94
CA LEU A 672 -30.43 40.72 3.91
C LEU A 672 -29.07 40.92 4.60
N ILE A 673 -28.16 39.98 4.36
CA ILE A 673 -26.75 40.07 4.75
C ILE A 673 -25.98 40.43 3.49
N GLY A 674 -25.28 41.56 3.49
CA GLY A 674 -24.51 42.02 2.34
C GLY A 674 -23.10 42.46 2.69
N PHE A 675 -22.26 42.55 1.67
CA PHE A 675 -20.91 43.10 1.73
C PHE A 675 -20.74 44.09 0.57
N GLU A 676 -20.33 45.32 0.87
CA GLU A 676 -20.27 46.43 -0.10
C GLU A 676 -21.57 46.66 -0.90
N GLN A 677 -21.62 46.23 -2.16
CA GLN A 677 -22.78 46.36 -3.06
C GLN A 677 -23.46 45.01 -3.35
N GLU A 678 -22.92 43.93 -2.81
CA GLU A 678 -23.38 42.55 -2.98
C GLU A 678 -24.28 42.14 -1.82
N THR A 679 -25.34 41.42 -2.12
CA THR A 679 -26.13 40.69 -1.11
C THR A 679 -25.59 39.27 -1.11
N LEU A 680 -25.05 38.82 0.02
CA LEU A 680 -24.50 37.47 0.16
C LEU A 680 -25.61 36.47 0.47
N ALA A 681 -26.49 36.82 1.40
CA ALA A 681 -27.58 35.92 1.81
C ALA A 681 -28.87 36.63 2.20
N ILE A 682 -29.97 35.91 2.07
CA ILE A 682 -31.32 36.29 2.47
C ILE A 682 -31.79 35.30 3.54
N LEU A 683 -31.88 35.74 4.79
CA LEU A 683 -32.51 34.96 5.85
C LEU A 683 -34.02 35.16 5.81
N GLN A 684 -34.76 34.11 5.43
CA GLN A 684 -36.20 34.17 5.26
C GLN A 684 -36.91 34.23 6.61
N GLY A 685 -37.78 35.22 6.81
CA GLY A 685 -38.58 35.33 8.03
C GLY A 685 -37.83 35.77 9.29
N VAL A 686 -36.52 36.00 9.21
CA VAL A 686 -35.67 36.45 10.33
C VAL A 686 -35.72 37.96 10.49
N ASN A 687 -35.73 38.43 11.74
CA ASN A 687 -35.67 39.85 12.08
C ASN A 687 -34.23 40.31 12.30
N ALA A 688 -33.78 41.28 11.51
CA ALA A 688 -32.39 41.77 11.51
C ALA A 688 -31.91 42.31 12.87
N ASN A 689 -32.82 42.68 13.77
CA ASN A 689 -32.46 43.20 15.10
C ASN A 689 -32.17 42.10 16.13
N LEU A 690 -32.40 40.83 15.79
CA LEU A 690 -32.08 39.69 16.65
C LEU A 690 -30.62 39.25 16.46
N LEU A 691 -30.13 39.32 15.22
CA LEU A 691 -28.74 38.99 14.89
C LEU A 691 -27.72 39.90 15.59
N SER A 692 -26.65 39.27 16.05
CA SER A 692 -25.53 39.81 16.78
C SER A 692 -24.22 39.19 16.29
N GLU A 693 -23.07 39.64 16.79
CA GLU A 693 -21.77 39.03 16.45
C GLU A 693 -21.66 37.57 16.89
N ALA A 694 -22.49 37.11 17.83
CA ALA A 694 -22.48 35.73 18.30
C ALA A 694 -23.06 34.73 17.29
N ASP A 695 -23.86 35.21 16.34
CA ASP A 695 -24.51 34.40 15.31
C ASP A 695 -23.60 34.20 14.07
N PHE A 696 -22.35 34.66 14.15
CA PHE A 696 -21.38 34.61 13.05
C PHE A 696 -20.05 34.05 13.53
N ILE A 697 -19.50 33.11 12.77
CA ILE A 697 -18.18 32.50 13.04
C ILE A 697 -17.26 32.63 11.84
N PRO A 698 -15.96 32.94 12.03
CA PRO A 698 -15.00 32.90 10.94
C PRO A 698 -14.66 31.43 10.59
N ILE A 699 -14.76 31.09 9.30
CA ILE A 699 -14.30 29.81 8.75
C ILE A 699 -12.89 30.04 8.16
N ARG A 700 -11.95 29.14 8.44
CA ARG A 700 -10.54 29.28 8.03
C ARG A 700 -10.18 28.38 6.87
#